data_AF-A0A4S4KYY9-F1
#
_entry.id   AF-A0A4S4KYY9-F1
#
_cell.length_a   1.000
_cell.length_b   1.000
_cell.length_c   1.000
_cell.angle_alpha   90.00
_cell.angle_beta   90.00
_cell.angle_gamma   90.00
#
_symmetry.space_group_name_H-M   'P 1'
#
loop_
_entity.id
_entity.type
_entity.pdbx_description
1 polymer ?
#
loop_
_entity_poly.entity_id
_entity_poly.type
_entity_poly.pdbx_seq_one_letter_code
_entity_poly.pdbx_strand_id
1 'polypeptide(L)'
;MEIQSRGTLMDEESSIKRRASIDEWTTNKKRALSSSSGSPVAAMGVLDDTLKGASRSGLSADEPLKEDDLEIAGKVDRPKYEELFAECQELQQSNSFLTAEAEQTYNLLEETQRDRDRYLEELKIMQSKIDRLQSRIFHPELECDKLVDVETKANAVNGGETKSGIKKEESPLVDLPPPVISTNESQDREIEDLRAQVETRNERLLVLENENATLRDQVVIAKAEFNMLTEDDISKTPVYRILLDHASKKEAQLNEERQELMRAKDEILMLQQTRASWEGEIQASSAATKEASDAKALLKKRDDDLNRLRQQRDQLDSQLRELKATHEGKWTSINKFKSLAESRGERIAILSSEIQRLRGRLAAANGDEDLLSFLCNDKEIKLDYVEDMKKRLSQSTNELNSLRSTLQDADKGLIDAASVRTELDFVKRQLDACKSLDASDLAKRLQEKDEELRIVKIKERQNTQEMNALFLELDRLSSAWEALDKQLQVQVISLEKWEEEREKLAAAKARSDNKYYKMMGDFEAKDGERKQALRNLEKQMKLVETLQKSEKALQALTESLEKELAVDKKVLTMMRFRADKLEKDQIDARSRFEEESQRNSDLRAQMVKREQDIAQANLATVNLQDEIRRARKDVEKANERSKALSAPVAPSSEREAKLQEDVDKCMTDSVEMLYM
;
A
#
# COMPACT_ATOMS: atom_id res chain seq x y z
N MET A 1 10.61 51.63 3.86
CA MET A 1 11.94 51.06 3.57
C MET A 1 12.52 50.27 4.74
N GLU A 2 12.37 50.68 6.01
CA GLU A 2 12.91 49.94 7.17
C GLU A 2 12.32 48.52 7.39
N ILE A 3 11.07 48.27 6.98
CA ILE A 3 10.45 46.93 7.14
C ILE A 3 11.02 45.93 6.11
N GLN A 4 11.41 46.39 4.92
CA GLN A 4 12.03 45.54 3.91
C GLN A 4 13.48 45.18 4.27
N SER A 5 14.25 46.10 4.86
CA SER A 5 15.62 45.80 5.31
C SER A 5 15.67 44.83 6.51
N ARG A 6 14.62 44.78 7.35
CA ARG A 6 14.53 43.79 8.44
C ARG A 6 14.23 42.37 7.95
N GLY A 7 13.46 42.24 6.86
CA GLY A 7 13.19 40.93 6.25
C GLY A 7 14.45 40.31 5.65
N THR A 8 15.26 41.10 4.94
CA THR A 8 16.49 40.60 4.32
C THR A 8 17.55 40.18 5.34
N LEU A 9 17.64 40.88 6.47
CA LEU A 9 18.56 40.51 7.56
C LEU A 9 18.18 39.20 8.25
N MET A 10 16.89 38.92 8.44
CA MET A 10 16.42 37.65 9.01
C MET A 10 16.65 36.47 8.06
N ASP A 11 16.52 36.68 6.75
CA ASP A 11 16.78 35.65 5.75
C ASP A 11 18.29 35.36 5.60
N GLU A 12 19.14 36.39 5.72
CA GLU A 12 20.59 36.20 5.77
C GLU A 12 21.05 35.46 7.03
N GLU A 13 20.56 35.84 8.22
CA GLU A 13 20.86 35.09 9.45
C GLU A 13 20.39 33.64 9.39
N SER A 14 19.21 33.39 8.79
CA SER A 14 18.68 32.05 8.59
C SER A 14 19.51 31.24 7.60
N SER A 15 20.05 31.88 6.55
CA SER A 15 20.98 31.25 5.61
C SER A 15 22.33 30.93 6.26
N ILE A 16 22.87 31.82 7.09
CA ILE A 16 24.14 31.61 7.78
C ILE A 16 24.02 30.45 8.79
N LYS A 17 22.92 30.37 9.55
CA LYS A 17 22.65 29.25 10.47
C LYS A 17 22.51 27.91 9.74
N ARG A 18 21.89 27.89 8.55
CA ARG A 18 21.80 26.66 7.73
C ARG A 18 23.16 26.22 7.20
N ARG A 19 24.02 27.16 6.78
CA ARG A 19 25.39 26.82 6.31
C ARG A 19 26.26 26.27 7.45
N ALA A 20 26.23 26.90 8.62
CA ALA A 20 26.97 26.41 9.80
C ALA A 20 26.53 24.99 10.22
N SER A 21 25.22 24.71 10.18
CA SER A 21 24.69 23.37 10.51
C SER A 21 25.09 22.30 9.49
N ILE A 22 25.18 22.66 8.20
CA ILE A 22 25.66 21.75 7.15
C ILE A 22 27.14 21.44 7.33
N ASP A 23 27.96 22.46 7.64
CA ASP A 23 29.39 22.27 7.85
C ASP A 23 29.65 21.38 9.07
N GLU A 24 28.99 21.61 10.20
CA GLU A 24 29.06 20.73 11.39
C GLU A 24 28.68 19.28 11.06
N TRP A 25 27.61 19.08 10.28
CA TRP A 25 27.16 17.75 9.88
C TRP A 25 28.17 17.03 8.97
N THR A 26 28.82 17.75 8.05
CA THR A 26 29.85 17.15 7.19
C THR A 26 31.13 16.80 7.95
N THR A 27 31.53 17.61 8.93
CA THR A 27 32.68 17.28 9.81
C THR A 27 32.40 16.06 10.68
N ASN A 28 31.20 15.93 11.25
CA ASN A 28 30.85 14.77 12.07
C ASN A 28 30.77 13.47 11.23
N LYS A 29 30.33 13.56 9.98
CA LYS A 29 30.30 12.43 9.05
C LYS A 29 31.70 11.97 8.64
N LYS A 30 32.64 12.88 8.42
CA LYS A 30 34.05 12.51 8.17
C LYS A 30 34.69 11.85 9.39
N ARG A 31 34.35 12.30 10.61
CA ARG A 31 34.87 11.72 11.85
C ARG A 31 34.34 10.28 12.06
N ALA A 32 33.06 10.04 11.79
CA ALA A 32 32.44 8.72 11.89
C ALA A 32 32.95 7.69 10.86
N LEU A 33 33.38 8.13 9.68
CA LEU A 33 33.89 7.23 8.63
C LEU A 33 35.38 6.86 8.81
N SER A 34 36.09 7.55 9.72
CA SER A 34 37.50 7.24 10.01
C SER A 34 37.69 6.23 11.16
N SER A 35 36.62 5.82 11.85
CA SER A 35 36.69 4.93 13.02
C SER A 35 36.25 3.49 12.78
N SER A 36 35.93 3.06 11.55
CA SER A 36 35.36 1.73 11.29
C SER A 36 36.19 0.79 10.40
N SER A 37 37.48 1.05 10.19
CA SER A 37 38.35 0.11 9.46
C SER A 37 39.02 -0.88 10.44
N GLY A 38 38.31 -1.97 10.73
CA GLY A 38 38.85 -3.16 11.40
C GLY A 38 38.29 -4.42 10.76
N SER A 39 39.08 -5.04 9.87
CA SER A 39 38.89 -6.39 9.30
C SER A 39 39.43 -7.46 10.29
N PRO A 40 39.00 -8.75 10.26
CA PRO A 40 39.52 -9.77 9.32
C PRO A 40 38.43 -10.70 8.70
N VAL A 41 38.49 -11.13 7.43
CA VAL A 41 39.18 -12.31 6.81
C VAL A 41 38.56 -13.68 7.18
N ALA A 42 37.88 -14.38 6.24
CA ALA A 42 38.23 -15.67 5.56
C ALA A 42 37.07 -16.67 5.77
N ALA A 43 36.73 -17.71 4.99
CA ALA A 43 37.13 -18.34 3.73
C ALA A 43 36.05 -19.41 3.38
N MET A 44 36.25 -20.15 2.27
CA MET A 44 35.44 -21.24 1.67
C MET A 44 34.43 -20.79 0.61
N GLY A 45 34.42 -21.32 -0.61
CA GLY A 45 35.12 -22.46 -1.19
C GLY A 45 34.29 -22.94 -2.38
N VAL A 46 34.88 -22.95 -3.57
CA VAL A 46 34.28 -23.20 -4.88
C VAL A 46 34.30 -24.70 -5.21
N LEU A 47 33.21 -25.23 -5.76
CA LEU A 47 33.08 -26.51 -6.51
C LEU A 47 31.95 -26.28 -7.55
N ASP A 48 32.27 -25.91 -8.79
CA ASP A 48 32.45 -26.75 -10.01
C ASP A 48 31.18 -27.55 -10.35
N ASP A 49 30.30 -27.09 -11.27
CA ASP A 49 30.37 -27.08 -12.75
C ASP A 49 30.61 -28.46 -13.39
N THR A 50 29.53 -29.19 -13.65
CA THR A 50 29.41 -30.09 -14.80
C THR A 50 27.95 -30.50 -14.98
N LEU A 51 27.34 -30.11 -16.10
CA LEU A 51 26.16 -30.68 -16.80
C LEU A 51 25.27 -29.57 -17.35
N LYS A 52 25.51 -29.18 -18.61
CA LYS A 52 24.46 -28.75 -19.56
C LYS A 52 25.06 -28.55 -20.95
N GLY A 53 24.94 -29.58 -21.77
CA GLY A 53 25.29 -29.50 -23.18
C GLY A 53 24.89 -30.76 -23.93
N ALA A 54 23.60 -30.89 -24.27
CA ALA A 54 23.12 -31.65 -25.44
C ALA A 54 21.59 -31.64 -25.47
N SER A 55 20.99 -30.81 -26.32
CA SER A 55 19.63 -31.02 -26.84
C SER A 55 19.39 -30.06 -28.00
N ARG A 56 19.68 -30.48 -29.23
CA ARG A 56 18.96 -30.08 -30.47
C ARG A 56 19.54 -30.76 -31.72
N SER A 57 18.94 -31.89 -32.08
CA SER A 57 18.75 -32.43 -33.44
C SER A 57 18.01 -33.76 -33.23
N GLY A 58 16.76 -34.00 -33.62
CA GLY A 58 16.17 -33.70 -34.93
C GLY A 58 16.44 -34.84 -35.90
N LEU A 59 16.06 -36.09 -35.58
CA LEU A 59 16.12 -37.22 -36.51
C LEU A 59 14.99 -38.23 -36.26
N SER A 60 14.11 -38.32 -37.27
CA SER A 60 13.52 -39.51 -37.89
C SER A 60 13.46 -40.82 -37.09
N ALA A 61 12.24 -41.26 -36.80
CA ALA A 61 11.94 -42.65 -36.43
C ALA A 61 12.00 -43.53 -37.69
N ASP A 62 12.78 -44.62 -37.60
CA ASP A 62 12.73 -45.88 -38.35
C ASP A 62 14.12 -46.35 -38.79
N GLU A 63 14.89 -46.88 -37.83
CA GLU A 63 15.98 -47.81 -38.13
C GLU A 63 16.19 -48.75 -36.92
N PRO A 64 16.11 -50.08 -37.06
CA PRO A 64 16.37 -51.00 -35.97
C PRO A 64 17.88 -51.06 -35.70
N LEU A 65 18.32 -50.37 -34.66
CA LEU A 65 19.70 -50.43 -34.17
C LEU A 65 20.00 -51.82 -33.59
N LYS A 66 21.12 -52.37 -34.08
CA LYS A 66 21.66 -53.69 -33.75
C LYS A 66 22.18 -53.73 -32.30
N GLU A 67 22.04 -54.90 -31.68
CA GLU A 67 22.35 -55.22 -30.27
C GLU A 67 23.85 -55.18 -29.86
N ASP A 68 24.76 -54.64 -30.67
CA ASP A 68 26.20 -54.84 -30.46
C ASP A 68 26.94 -53.71 -29.71
N ASP A 69 26.26 -52.65 -29.24
CA ASP A 69 26.90 -51.52 -28.53
C ASP A 69 26.75 -51.55 -26.98
N LEU A 70 26.28 -52.67 -26.41
CA LEU A 70 25.99 -52.78 -24.96
C LEU A 70 27.17 -53.24 -24.08
N GLU A 71 28.39 -53.39 -24.61
CA GLU A 71 29.54 -53.86 -23.83
C GLU A 71 30.46 -52.78 -23.23
N ILE A 72 30.15 -51.48 -23.40
CA ILE A 72 31.01 -50.38 -22.86
C ILE A 72 30.39 -49.66 -21.65
N ALA A 73 29.15 -49.96 -21.25
CA ALA A 73 28.61 -49.47 -19.99
C ALA A 73 28.97 -50.45 -18.86
N GLY A 74 30.08 -50.14 -18.16
CA GLY A 74 30.52 -50.86 -16.98
C GLY A 74 29.37 -51.08 -15.99
N LYS A 75 29.39 -52.24 -15.32
CA LYS A 75 28.46 -52.71 -14.26
C LYS A 75 27.94 -51.55 -13.39
N VAL A 76 26.87 -50.90 -13.83
CA VAL A 76 26.01 -50.11 -12.95
C VAL A 76 25.16 -51.15 -12.23
N ASP A 77 25.26 -51.17 -10.90
CA ASP A 77 24.46 -52.05 -10.05
C ASP A 77 22.99 -51.99 -10.50
N ARG A 78 22.45 -53.07 -11.08
CA ARG A 78 21.03 -53.20 -11.47
C ARG A 78 20.02 -52.63 -10.46
N PRO A 79 20.18 -52.79 -9.12
CA PRO A 79 19.25 -52.18 -8.16
C PRO A 79 19.18 -50.64 -8.27
N LYS A 80 20.27 -49.95 -8.63
CA LYS A 80 20.27 -48.48 -8.77
C LYS A 80 19.49 -48.00 -9.99
N TYR A 81 19.39 -48.82 -11.04
CA TYR A 81 18.61 -48.47 -12.23
C TYR A 81 17.10 -48.60 -11.97
N GLU A 82 16.69 -49.63 -11.23
CA GLU A 82 15.29 -49.82 -10.82
C GLU A 82 14.84 -48.71 -9.86
N GLU A 83 15.70 -48.28 -8.94
CA GLU A 83 15.46 -47.14 -8.05
C GLU A 83 15.32 -45.82 -8.82
N LEU A 84 16.22 -45.54 -9.78
CA LEU A 84 16.13 -44.34 -10.62
C LEU A 84 14.90 -44.36 -11.54
N PHE A 85 14.49 -45.53 -12.02
CA PHE A 85 13.29 -45.68 -12.84
C PHE A 85 12.01 -45.44 -12.01
N ALA A 86 11.97 -45.97 -10.79
CA ALA A 86 10.88 -45.71 -9.84
C ALA A 86 10.80 -44.22 -9.49
N GLU A 87 11.93 -43.57 -9.20
CA GLU A 87 11.98 -42.13 -8.93
C GLU A 87 11.51 -41.30 -10.13
N CYS A 88 11.92 -41.65 -11.36
CA CYS A 88 11.42 -40.99 -12.56
C CYS A 88 9.91 -41.17 -12.73
N GLN A 89 9.37 -42.35 -12.40
CA GLN A 89 7.94 -42.63 -12.48
C GLN A 89 7.15 -41.84 -11.43
N GLU A 90 7.66 -41.73 -10.21
CA GLU A 90 7.08 -40.90 -9.14
C GLU A 90 7.11 -39.41 -9.50
N LEU A 91 8.24 -38.92 -10.05
CA LEU A 91 8.35 -37.54 -10.52
C LEU A 91 7.41 -37.26 -11.71
N GLN A 92 7.17 -38.24 -12.58
CA GLN A 92 6.22 -38.13 -13.68
C GLN A 92 4.77 -38.09 -13.15
N GLN A 93 4.43 -38.93 -12.16
CA GLN A 93 3.12 -38.90 -11.52
C GLN A 93 2.89 -37.59 -10.77
N SER A 94 3.89 -37.12 -10.02
CA SER A 94 3.84 -35.83 -9.30
C SER A 94 3.69 -34.66 -10.27
N ASN A 95 4.42 -34.64 -11.38
CA ASN A 95 4.21 -33.62 -12.42
C ASN A 95 2.81 -33.69 -13.01
N SER A 96 2.29 -34.88 -13.33
CA SER A 96 0.94 -35.03 -13.87
C SER A 96 -0.15 -34.53 -12.90
N PHE A 97 0.06 -34.76 -11.59
CA PHE A 97 -0.82 -34.26 -10.54
C PHE A 97 -0.74 -32.73 -10.44
N LEU A 98 0.46 -32.16 -10.40
CA LEU A 98 0.66 -30.71 -10.35
C LEU A 98 0.11 -30.00 -11.60
N THR A 99 0.20 -30.62 -12.78
CA THR A 99 -0.43 -30.08 -13.99
C THR A 99 -1.95 -30.12 -13.91
N ALA A 100 -2.54 -31.20 -13.38
CA ALA A 100 -3.98 -31.29 -13.19
C ALA A 100 -4.50 -30.29 -12.14
N GLU A 101 -3.76 -30.10 -11.04
CA GLU A 101 -4.07 -29.08 -10.02
C GLU A 101 -3.96 -27.66 -10.60
N ALA A 102 -2.91 -27.38 -11.38
CA ALA A 102 -2.77 -26.11 -12.09
C ALA A 102 -3.95 -25.87 -13.04
N GLU A 103 -4.34 -26.84 -13.87
CA GLU A 103 -5.51 -26.75 -14.74
C GLU A 103 -6.80 -26.48 -13.97
N GLN A 104 -7.02 -27.16 -12.83
CA GLN A 104 -8.17 -26.92 -11.96
C GLN A 104 -8.20 -25.48 -11.43
N THR A 105 -7.06 -24.94 -10.99
CA THR A 105 -6.97 -23.55 -10.52
C THR A 105 -7.18 -22.53 -11.64
N TYR A 106 -6.72 -22.83 -12.86
CA TYR A 106 -6.99 -21.99 -14.03
C TYR A 106 -8.48 -21.96 -14.38
N ASN A 107 -9.17 -23.10 -14.33
CA ASN A 107 -10.61 -23.17 -14.58
C ASN A 107 -11.40 -22.36 -13.54
N LEU A 108 -11.04 -22.46 -12.25
CA LEU A 108 -11.67 -21.68 -11.18
C LEU A 108 -11.41 -20.17 -11.35
N LEU A 109 -10.20 -19.79 -11.78
CA LEU A 109 -9.88 -18.40 -12.10
C LEU A 109 -10.71 -17.88 -13.28
N GLU A 110 -10.93 -18.72 -14.29
CA GLU A 110 -11.75 -18.35 -15.45
C GLU A 110 -13.24 -18.21 -15.09
N GLU A 111 -13.78 -19.11 -14.25
CA GLU A 111 -15.14 -19.01 -13.71
C GLU A 111 -15.34 -17.73 -12.88
N THR A 112 -14.43 -17.43 -11.96
CA THR A 112 -14.49 -16.19 -11.15
C THR A 112 -14.36 -14.93 -12.01
N GLN A 113 -13.58 -14.97 -13.11
CA GLN A 113 -13.54 -13.88 -14.09
C GLN A 113 -14.87 -13.70 -14.82
N ARG A 114 -15.51 -14.81 -15.26
CA ARG A 114 -16.84 -14.75 -15.91
C ARG A 114 -17.90 -14.20 -14.96
N ASP A 115 -17.88 -14.59 -13.69
CA ASP A 115 -18.83 -14.08 -12.70
C ASP A 115 -18.61 -12.60 -12.38
N ARG A 116 -17.35 -12.17 -12.26
CA ARG A 116 -17.01 -10.73 -12.14
C ARG A 116 -17.58 -9.94 -13.33
N ASP A 117 -17.41 -10.44 -14.56
CA ASP A 117 -17.88 -9.74 -15.75
C ASP A 117 -19.41 -9.70 -15.82
N ARG A 118 -20.11 -10.75 -15.35
CA ARG A 118 -21.58 -10.75 -15.18
C ARG A 118 -22.03 -9.69 -14.18
N TYR A 119 -21.41 -9.62 -12.99
CA TYR A 119 -21.76 -8.64 -11.97
C TYR A 119 -21.47 -7.20 -12.43
N LEU A 120 -20.41 -6.97 -13.20
CA LEU A 120 -20.13 -5.67 -13.79
C LEU A 120 -21.21 -5.26 -14.79
N GLU A 121 -21.72 -6.19 -15.61
CA GLU A 121 -22.80 -5.89 -16.55
C GLU A 121 -24.13 -5.63 -15.82
N GLU A 122 -24.45 -6.42 -14.80
CA GLU A 122 -25.61 -6.17 -13.93
C GLU A 122 -25.53 -4.80 -13.24
N LEU A 123 -24.35 -4.43 -12.73
CA LEU A 123 -24.12 -3.12 -12.13
C LEU A 123 -24.30 -1.99 -13.15
N LYS A 124 -23.80 -2.12 -14.39
CA LYS A 124 -24.05 -1.14 -15.45
C LYS A 124 -25.54 -1.01 -15.77
N ILE A 125 -26.28 -2.13 -15.84
CA ILE A 125 -27.72 -2.12 -16.08
C ILE A 125 -28.44 -1.40 -14.92
N MET A 126 -28.07 -1.69 -13.68
CA MET A 126 -28.64 -1.04 -12.50
C MET A 126 -28.29 0.44 -12.43
N GLN A 127 -27.05 0.81 -12.78
CA GLN A 127 -26.63 2.20 -12.87
C GLN A 127 -27.39 2.93 -13.98
N SER A 128 -27.57 2.33 -15.16
CA SER A 128 -28.42 2.90 -16.21
C SER A 128 -29.88 3.07 -15.76
N LYS A 129 -30.43 2.14 -14.96
CA LYS A 129 -31.76 2.28 -14.35
C LYS A 129 -31.81 3.43 -13.35
N ILE A 130 -30.78 3.58 -12.52
CA ILE A 130 -30.65 4.68 -11.56
C ILE A 130 -30.53 6.01 -12.31
N ASP A 131 -29.70 6.09 -13.35
CA ASP A 131 -29.53 7.30 -14.16
C ASP A 131 -30.84 7.68 -14.86
N ARG A 132 -31.63 6.70 -15.33
CA ARG A 132 -32.98 6.95 -15.88
C ARG A 132 -33.94 7.47 -14.81
N LEU A 133 -33.91 6.92 -13.59
CA LEU A 133 -34.73 7.39 -12.48
C LEU A 133 -34.30 8.78 -12.00
N GLN A 134 -32.99 9.04 -11.93
CA GLN A 134 -32.43 10.34 -11.57
C GLN A 134 -32.73 11.38 -12.64
N SER A 135 -32.65 11.03 -13.93
CA SER A 135 -33.07 11.90 -15.04
C SER A 135 -34.57 12.21 -14.98
N ARG A 136 -35.39 11.23 -14.57
CA ARG A 136 -36.83 11.41 -14.34
C ARG A 136 -37.13 12.29 -13.12
N ILE A 137 -36.27 12.27 -12.09
CA ILE A 137 -36.41 13.12 -10.89
C ILE A 137 -35.90 14.55 -11.15
N PHE A 138 -34.84 14.72 -11.96
CA PHE A 138 -34.24 16.02 -12.28
C PHE A 138 -34.96 16.77 -13.42
N HIS A 139 -35.75 16.08 -14.26
CA HIS A 139 -36.61 16.70 -15.26
C HIS A 139 -38.08 16.26 -15.09
N PRO A 140 -38.81 16.78 -14.08
CA PRO A 140 -40.23 16.50 -13.92
C PRO A 140 -41.14 17.30 -14.88
N GLU A 141 -40.60 18.24 -15.67
CA GLU A 141 -41.40 19.25 -16.40
C GLU A 141 -41.56 19.04 -17.92
N LEU A 142 -41.09 17.93 -18.50
CA LEU A 142 -41.32 17.66 -19.93
C LEU A 142 -41.69 16.20 -20.14
N GLU A 143 -42.97 15.87 -19.93
CA GLU A 143 -43.79 14.90 -20.70
C GLU A 143 -45.12 14.63 -19.96
N CYS A 144 -45.95 15.66 -19.86
CA CYS A 144 -47.40 15.51 -19.74
C CYS A 144 -47.99 15.81 -21.12
N ASP A 145 -47.82 14.89 -22.06
CA ASP A 145 -48.67 14.80 -23.27
C ASP A 145 -48.31 13.53 -24.04
N LYS A 146 -48.99 12.44 -23.67
CA LYS A 146 -49.48 11.37 -24.56
C LYS A 146 -50.24 10.34 -23.74
N LEU A 147 -51.54 10.58 -23.64
CA LEU A 147 -52.57 9.55 -23.51
C LEU A 147 -52.42 8.55 -24.68
N VAL A 148 -52.53 7.24 -24.42
CA VAL A 148 -53.44 6.30 -25.10
C VAL A 148 -53.51 5.01 -24.25
N ASP A 149 -54.71 4.75 -23.74
CA ASP A 149 -55.42 3.48 -23.52
C ASP A 149 -54.66 2.19 -23.19
N VAL A 150 -55.07 1.52 -22.10
CA VAL A 150 -55.72 0.19 -22.14
C VAL A 150 -56.43 -0.08 -20.80
N GLU A 151 -57.72 -0.38 -20.92
CA GLU A 151 -58.65 -0.85 -19.87
C GLU A 151 -58.23 -2.20 -19.24
N THR A 152 -58.64 -2.44 -17.99
CA THR A 152 -59.48 -3.59 -17.54
C THR A 152 -59.47 -3.65 -15.99
N LYS A 153 -60.58 -3.30 -15.33
CA LYS A 153 -61.66 -4.19 -14.83
C LYS A 153 -61.24 -5.18 -13.73
N ALA A 154 -61.68 -4.92 -12.50
CA ALA A 154 -62.44 -5.84 -11.61
C ALA A 154 -62.77 -5.10 -10.30
N ASN A 155 -64.00 -4.60 -10.12
CA ASN A 155 -65.15 -5.29 -9.48
C ASN A 155 -64.95 -5.60 -7.99
N ALA A 156 -65.71 -4.87 -7.15
CA ALA A 156 -66.69 -5.38 -6.18
C ALA A 156 -66.79 -4.43 -4.97
N VAL A 157 -67.93 -4.11 -4.34
CA VAL A 157 -69.37 -4.18 -4.62
C VAL A 157 -70.02 -3.60 -3.34
N ASN A 158 -71.08 -2.82 -3.52
CA ASN A 158 -72.24 -2.57 -2.65
C ASN A 158 -72.14 -2.31 -1.15
N GLY A 159 -72.92 -1.28 -0.77
CA GLY A 159 -73.76 -1.22 0.42
C GLY A 159 -73.85 0.23 0.91
N GLY A 160 -74.93 0.99 0.78
CA GLY A 160 -76.33 0.63 0.66
C GLY A 160 -77.12 1.32 1.76
N GLU A 161 -77.56 2.55 1.47
CA GLU A 161 -78.81 3.21 1.86
C GLU A 161 -79.23 3.50 3.32
N THR A 162 -79.97 4.63 3.40
CA THR A 162 -81.13 4.99 4.26
C THR A 162 -80.87 6.02 5.36
N LYS A 163 -81.71 7.02 5.65
CA LYS A 163 -82.84 7.73 4.99
C LYS A 163 -83.29 8.82 6.00
N SER A 164 -83.85 9.93 5.49
CA SER A 164 -84.87 10.81 6.14
C SER A 164 -84.42 11.62 7.37
N GLY A 165 -84.66 12.93 7.53
CA GLY A 165 -85.68 13.84 6.96
C GLY A 165 -86.69 14.24 8.05
N ILE A 166 -86.91 15.55 8.29
CA ILE A 166 -88.09 16.26 8.88
C ILE A 166 -87.77 17.77 8.74
N LYS A 167 -88.30 18.54 7.79
CA LYS A 167 -89.65 19.15 7.64
C LYS A 167 -90.08 20.05 8.81
N LYS A 168 -90.16 21.36 8.54
CA LYS A 168 -90.75 22.41 9.36
C LYS A 168 -92.17 22.65 8.82
N GLU A 169 -93.19 22.32 9.59
CA GLU A 169 -94.59 22.60 9.29
C GLU A 169 -95.01 23.92 9.97
N GLU A 170 -95.59 24.82 9.19
CA GLU A 170 -96.43 25.94 9.66
C GLU A 170 -97.79 25.76 9.00
N SER A 171 -98.87 25.76 9.79
CA SER A 171 -100.28 25.85 9.39
C SER A 171 -101.13 26.03 10.67
N PRO A 172 -102.42 26.41 10.62
CA PRO A 172 -102.95 27.73 10.27
C PRO A 172 -103.94 28.24 11.37
N LEU A 173 -104.21 29.54 11.43
CA LEU A 173 -105.38 30.07 12.18
C LEU A 173 -106.55 30.27 11.22
N VAL A 174 -107.66 29.56 11.47
CA VAL A 174 -108.96 29.79 10.85
C VAL A 174 -109.93 30.18 11.97
N ASP A 175 -110.49 31.39 11.84
CA ASP A 175 -111.51 31.96 12.71
C ASP A 175 -112.86 31.22 12.55
N LEU A 176 -113.51 30.96 13.69
CA LEU A 176 -114.89 30.48 13.79
C LEU A 176 -115.81 31.67 14.19
N PRO A 177 -116.96 31.87 13.53
CA PRO A 177 -118.04 32.73 14.03
C PRO A 177 -119.07 31.90 14.83
N PRO A 178 -119.76 32.50 15.80
CA PRO A 178 -121.20 32.24 15.91
C PRO A 178 -122.03 33.48 16.36
N PRO A 179 -123.38 33.38 16.34
CA PRO A 179 -124.26 34.49 15.98
C PRO A 179 -125.13 35.05 17.12
N VAL A 180 -125.78 36.19 16.79
CA VAL A 180 -127.17 36.59 17.07
C VAL A 180 -127.67 36.49 18.52
N ILE A 181 -127.82 37.67 19.14
CA ILE A 181 -128.63 37.93 20.32
C ILE A 181 -130.07 38.19 19.86
N SER A 182 -131.02 37.39 20.34
CA SER A 182 -132.45 37.69 20.30
C SER A 182 -132.94 37.93 21.71
N THR A 183 -133.17 39.19 22.06
CA THR A 183 -133.92 39.60 23.24
C THR A 183 -135.41 39.36 23.03
N ASN A 184 -136.05 38.62 23.94
CA ASN A 184 -136.95 39.23 24.93
C ASN A 184 -137.24 38.22 26.07
N GLU A 185 -136.84 38.63 27.28
CA GLU A 185 -137.23 38.12 28.62
C GLU A 185 -136.40 37.01 29.30
N SER A 186 -135.26 36.56 28.74
CA SER A 186 -134.37 35.55 29.38
C SER A 186 -132.91 35.99 29.60
N GLN A 187 -132.60 37.29 29.54
CA GLN A 187 -131.21 37.80 29.58
C GLN A 187 -130.52 37.70 30.95
N ASP A 188 -131.25 37.77 32.06
CA ASP A 188 -130.61 37.73 33.38
C ASP A 188 -130.00 36.36 33.69
N ARG A 189 -130.60 35.27 33.20
CA ARG A 189 -130.04 33.91 33.32
C ARG A 189 -128.84 33.69 32.39
N GLU A 190 -128.88 34.22 31.17
CA GLU A 190 -127.80 34.10 30.20
C GLU A 190 -126.55 34.91 30.62
N ILE A 191 -126.74 36.06 31.27
CA ILE A 191 -125.67 36.85 31.86
C ILE A 191 -125.03 36.09 33.04
N GLU A 192 -125.83 35.38 33.83
CA GLU A 192 -125.34 34.57 34.95
C GLU A 192 -124.58 33.31 34.46
N ASP A 193 -125.04 32.65 33.40
CA ASP A 193 -124.33 31.56 32.73
C ASP A 193 -123.02 32.03 32.06
N LEU A 194 -123.01 33.22 31.45
CA LEU A 194 -121.79 33.83 30.90
C LEU A 194 -120.79 34.19 32.01
N ARG A 195 -121.26 34.69 33.16
CA ARG A 195 -120.40 34.93 34.33
C ARG A 195 -119.80 33.63 34.85
N ALA A 196 -120.57 32.55 34.93
CA ALA A 196 -120.06 31.23 35.31
C ALA A 196 -119.04 30.67 34.30
N GLN A 197 -119.25 30.89 32.99
CA GLN A 197 -118.28 30.55 31.95
C GLN A 197 -117.00 31.38 31.99
N VAL A 198 -117.10 32.66 32.35
CA VAL A 198 -115.93 33.53 32.54
C VAL A 198 -115.16 33.08 33.79
N GLU A 199 -115.86 32.72 34.86
CA GLU A 199 -115.24 32.24 36.10
C GLU A 199 -114.49 30.92 35.88
N THR A 200 -115.12 29.94 35.23
CA THR A 200 -114.45 28.67 34.88
C THR A 200 -113.27 28.86 33.92
N ARG A 201 -113.34 29.82 32.99
CA ARG A 201 -112.19 30.20 32.15
C ARG A 201 -111.07 30.87 32.95
N ASN A 202 -111.41 31.74 33.90
CA ASN A 202 -110.45 32.38 34.79
C ASN A 202 -109.76 31.35 35.70
N GLU A 203 -110.52 30.41 36.27
CA GLU A 203 -109.99 29.27 37.01
C GLU A 203 -109.03 28.44 36.16
N ARG A 204 -109.40 28.14 34.89
CA ARG A 204 -108.51 27.41 33.98
C ARG A 204 -107.26 28.21 33.60
N LEU A 205 -107.38 29.51 33.39
CA LEU A 205 -106.24 30.40 33.13
C LEU A 205 -105.30 30.44 34.33
N LEU A 206 -105.83 30.57 35.55
CA LEU A 206 -105.04 30.50 36.78
C LEU A 206 -104.28 29.17 36.90
N VAL A 207 -104.92 28.05 36.57
CA VAL A 207 -104.26 26.73 36.54
C VAL A 207 -103.14 26.71 35.49
N LEU A 208 -103.38 27.22 34.28
CA LEU A 208 -102.37 27.26 33.20
C LEU A 208 -101.23 28.24 33.49
N GLU A 209 -101.50 29.35 34.16
CA GLU A 209 -100.49 30.31 34.62
C GLU A 209 -99.61 29.69 35.70
N ASN A 210 -100.21 28.94 36.62
CA ASN A 210 -99.48 28.19 37.63
C ASN A 210 -98.63 27.06 37.01
N GLU A 211 -99.18 26.31 36.05
CA GLU A 211 -98.43 25.32 35.27
C GLU A 211 -97.26 25.98 34.48
N ASN A 212 -97.48 27.14 33.86
CA ASN A 212 -96.41 27.88 33.19
C ASN A 212 -95.33 28.39 34.15
N ALA A 213 -95.72 28.86 35.34
CA ALA A 213 -94.77 29.28 36.36
C ALA A 213 -93.92 28.09 36.82
N THR A 214 -94.54 26.94 37.13
CA THR A 214 -93.82 25.72 37.53
C THR A 214 -92.88 25.20 36.43
N LEU A 215 -93.29 25.23 35.16
CA LEU A 215 -92.42 24.83 34.05
C LEU A 215 -91.24 25.78 33.86
N ARG A 216 -91.45 27.11 34.03
CA ARG A 216 -90.34 28.08 33.99
C ARG A 216 -89.36 27.86 35.13
N ASP A 217 -89.87 27.61 36.33
CA ASP A 217 -89.03 27.31 37.50
C ASP A 217 -88.24 26.02 37.28
N GLN A 218 -88.85 24.97 36.73
CA GLN A 218 -88.15 23.73 36.35
C GLN A 218 -87.05 23.98 35.31
N VAL A 219 -87.29 24.83 34.31
CA VAL A 219 -86.27 25.19 33.31
C VAL A 219 -85.13 26.00 33.94
N VAL A 220 -85.42 26.90 34.89
CA VAL A 220 -84.40 27.65 35.62
C VAL A 220 -83.56 26.72 36.50
N ILE A 221 -84.21 25.80 37.22
CA ILE A 221 -83.53 24.79 38.06
C ILE A 221 -82.65 23.89 37.18
N ALA A 222 -83.17 23.34 36.09
CA ALA A 222 -82.38 22.49 35.19
C ALA A 222 -81.19 23.24 34.56
N LYS A 223 -81.34 24.53 34.24
CA LYS A 223 -80.23 25.37 33.75
C LYS A 223 -79.21 25.66 34.84
N ALA A 224 -79.65 25.89 36.07
CA ALA A 224 -78.75 26.09 37.21
C ALA A 224 -77.98 24.80 37.51
N GLU A 225 -78.65 23.64 37.53
CA GLU A 225 -78.04 22.32 37.67
C GLU A 225 -77.03 22.05 36.55
N PHE A 226 -77.37 22.35 35.30
CA PHE A 226 -76.46 22.23 34.16
C PHE A 226 -75.22 23.12 34.31
N ASN A 227 -75.39 24.36 34.78
CA ASN A 227 -74.28 25.29 35.01
C ASN A 227 -73.44 24.94 36.26
N MET A 228 -73.96 24.09 37.15
CA MET A 228 -73.24 23.59 38.33
C MET A 228 -72.52 22.26 38.09
N LEU A 229 -72.64 21.64 36.90
CA LEU A 229 -71.85 20.46 36.56
C LEU A 229 -70.36 20.83 36.53
N THR A 230 -69.62 20.24 37.46
CA THR A 230 -68.18 20.43 37.53
C THR A 230 -67.45 19.47 36.59
N GLU A 231 -66.20 19.79 36.26
CA GLU A 231 -65.35 18.93 35.42
C GLU A 231 -65.21 17.51 36.00
N ASP A 232 -65.31 17.39 37.33
CA ASP A 232 -65.29 16.11 38.04
C ASP A 232 -66.56 15.28 37.80
N ASP A 233 -67.73 15.92 37.61
CA ASP A 233 -68.99 15.24 37.27
C ASP A 233 -69.03 14.83 35.79
N ILE A 234 -68.46 15.67 34.92
CA ILE A 234 -68.26 15.34 33.50
C ILE A 234 -67.32 14.14 33.38
N SER A 235 -66.24 14.09 34.17
CA SER A 235 -65.29 12.98 34.16
C SER A 235 -65.91 11.64 34.56
N LYS A 236 -66.92 11.67 35.45
CA LYS A 236 -67.69 10.51 35.88
C LYS A 236 -68.70 10.05 34.83
N THR A 237 -69.04 10.89 33.84
CA THR A 237 -69.99 10.53 32.78
C THR A 237 -69.42 9.37 31.94
N PRO A 238 -70.19 8.30 31.67
CA PRO A 238 -69.68 7.11 30.96
C PRO A 238 -69.13 7.43 29.57
N VAL A 239 -69.71 8.43 28.88
CA VAL A 239 -69.23 8.91 27.57
C VAL A 239 -67.81 9.48 27.67
N TYR A 240 -67.53 10.29 28.71
CA TYR A 240 -66.21 10.86 28.92
C TYR A 240 -65.18 9.77 29.25
N ARG A 241 -65.52 8.79 30.08
CA ARG A 241 -64.64 7.65 30.38
C ARG A 241 -64.27 6.84 29.14
N ILE A 242 -65.23 6.55 28.26
CA ILE A 242 -64.97 5.86 26.98
C ILE A 242 -64.04 6.71 26.09
N LEU A 243 -64.24 8.03 26.07
CA LEU A 243 -63.42 8.94 25.28
C LEU A 243 -61.98 9.04 25.84
N LEU A 244 -61.82 9.03 27.16
CA LEU A 244 -60.53 9.01 27.85
C LEU A 244 -59.79 7.68 27.63
N ASP A 245 -60.49 6.54 27.70
CA ASP A 245 -59.96 5.22 27.35
C ASP A 245 -59.51 5.17 25.89
N HIS A 246 -60.28 5.78 24.98
CA HIS A 246 -59.91 5.86 23.57
C HIS A 246 -58.68 6.77 23.37
N ALA A 247 -58.62 7.92 24.05
CA ALA A 247 -57.49 8.83 24.00
C ALA A 247 -56.20 8.17 24.52
N SER A 248 -56.27 7.50 25.67
CA SER A 248 -55.12 6.77 26.24
C SER A 248 -54.65 5.61 25.35
N LYS A 249 -55.57 4.85 24.73
CA LYS A 249 -55.23 3.85 23.71
C LYS A 249 -54.53 4.47 22.50
N LYS A 250 -55.00 5.63 22.03
CA LYS A 250 -54.38 6.36 20.92
C LYS A 250 -53.01 6.92 21.28
N GLU A 251 -52.81 7.40 22.50
CA GLU A 251 -51.50 7.81 23.01
C GLU A 251 -50.54 6.63 23.13
N ALA A 252 -51.00 5.47 23.62
CA ALA A 252 -50.20 4.25 23.66
C ALA A 252 -49.77 3.80 22.26
N GLN A 253 -50.69 3.80 21.29
CA GLN A 253 -50.40 3.50 19.87
C GLN A 253 -49.38 4.49 19.29
N LEU A 254 -49.55 5.79 19.51
CA LEU A 254 -48.59 6.81 19.07
C LEU A 254 -47.19 6.61 19.68
N ASN A 255 -47.12 6.21 20.94
CA ASN A 255 -45.85 5.95 21.60
C ASN A 255 -45.18 4.68 21.08
N GLU A 256 -45.94 3.63 20.78
CA GLU A 256 -45.45 2.41 20.14
C GLU A 256 -44.90 2.71 18.72
N GLU A 257 -45.67 3.40 17.88
CA GLU A 257 -45.23 3.84 16.55
C GLU A 257 -43.98 4.73 16.61
N ARG A 258 -43.87 5.62 17.60
CA ARG A 258 -42.67 6.45 17.82
C ARG A 258 -41.45 5.59 18.17
N GLN A 259 -41.61 4.55 18.99
CA GLN A 259 -40.52 3.64 19.33
C GLN A 259 -40.08 2.81 18.11
N GLU A 260 -41.03 2.30 17.33
CA GLU A 260 -40.75 1.59 16.09
C GLU A 260 -40.01 2.49 15.08
N LEU A 261 -40.43 3.73 14.94
CA LEU A 261 -39.78 4.71 14.08
C LEU A 261 -38.36 5.04 14.54
N MET A 262 -38.10 5.09 15.86
CA MET A 262 -36.73 5.22 16.37
C MET A 262 -35.88 3.98 16.06
N ARG A 263 -36.41 2.77 16.29
CA ARG A 263 -35.68 1.52 15.97
C ARG A 263 -35.34 1.43 14.48
N ALA A 264 -36.28 1.77 13.60
CA ALA A 264 -36.07 1.78 12.16
C ALA A 264 -34.99 2.81 11.75
N LYS A 265 -34.95 3.98 12.39
CA LYS A 265 -33.89 4.98 12.16
C LYS A 265 -32.52 4.48 12.60
N ASP A 266 -32.44 3.84 13.76
CA ASP A 266 -31.19 3.27 14.27
C ASP A 266 -30.69 2.14 13.34
N GLU A 267 -31.58 1.29 12.85
CA GLU A 267 -31.25 0.25 11.88
C GLU A 267 -30.75 0.84 10.56
N ILE A 268 -31.40 1.89 10.04
CA ILE A 268 -30.93 2.60 8.83
C ILE A 268 -29.52 3.16 9.03
N LEU A 269 -29.25 3.77 10.19
CA LEU A 269 -27.91 4.30 10.50
C LEU A 269 -26.86 3.18 10.59
N MET A 270 -27.20 2.05 11.22
CA MET A 270 -26.31 0.88 11.27
C MET A 270 -26.05 0.29 9.88
N LEU A 271 -27.07 0.20 9.03
CA LEU A 271 -26.92 -0.25 7.64
C LEU A 271 -26.07 0.72 6.80
N GLN A 272 -26.21 2.03 7.01
CA GLN A 272 -25.36 3.03 6.36
C GLN A 272 -23.90 2.93 6.81
N GLN A 273 -23.65 2.76 8.11
CA GLN A 273 -22.29 2.62 8.64
C GLN A 273 -21.62 1.34 8.16
N THR A 274 -22.34 0.21 8.17
CA THR A 274 -21.82 -1.05 7.65
C THR A 274 -21.53 -0.93 6.15
N ARG A 275 -22.45 -0.38 5.36
CA ARG A 275 -22.21 -0.11 3.93
C ARG A 275 -20.96 0.74 3.70
N ALA A 276 -20.78 1.83 4.44
CA ALA A 276 -19.60 2.68 4.31
C ALA A 276 -18.30 1.92 4.63
N SER A 277 -18.30 1.05 5.65
CA SER A 277 -17.16 0.19 5.96
C SER A 277 -16.84 -0.81 4.85
N TRP A 278 -17.86 -1.48 4.30
CA TRP A 278 -17.72 -2.42 3.17
C TRP A 278 -17.20 -1.71 1.91
N GLU A 279 -17.71 -0.52 1.59
CA GLU A 279 -17.21 0.29 0.47
C GLU A 279 -15.73 0.68 0.67
N GLY A 280 -15.33 1.02 1.91
CA GLY A 280 -13.94 1.28 2.27
C GLY A 280 -13.03 0.06 2.11
N GLU A 281 -13.47 -1.12 2.55
CA GLU A 281 -12.73 -2.38 2.39
C GLU A 281 -12.55 -2.77 0.92
N ILE A 282 -13.60 -2.63 0.10
CA ILE A 282 -13.52 -2.88 -1.35
C ILE A 282 -12.53 -1.91 -2.01
N GLN A 283 -12.56 -0.62 -1.64
CA GLN A 283 -11.61 0.37 -2.16
C GLN A 283 -10.17 0.01 -1.76
N ALA A 284 -9.94 -0.36 -0.49
CA ALA A 284 -8.61 -0.77 -0.02
C ALA A 284 -8.10 -2.02 -0.74
N SER A 285 -8.96 -3.04 -0.92
CA SER A 285 -8.63 -4.27 -1.66
C SER A 285 -8.33 -3.98 -3.14
N SER A 286 -9.10 -3.08 -3.77
CA SER A 286 -8.87 -2.67 -5.16
C SER A 286 -7.54 -1.92 -5.34
N ALA A 287 -7.17 -1.05 -4.38
CA ALA A 287 -5.90 -0.35 -4.36
C ALA A 287 -4.72 -1.32 -4.18
N ALA A 288 -4.83 -2.26 -3.24
CA ALA A 288 -3.83 -3.31 -3.02
C ALA A 288 -3.66 -4.21 -4.27
N THR A 289 -4.75 -4.55 -4.95
CA THR A 289 -4.72 -5.34 -6.19
C THR A 289 -4.00 -4.57 -7.31
N LYS A 290 -4.25 -3.26 -7.42
CA LYS A 290 -3.57 -2.40 -8.39
C LYS A 290 -2.08 -2.30 -8.10
N GLU A 291 -1.68 -2.06 -6.85
CA GLU A 291 -0.27 -2.04 -6.43
C GLU A 291 0.44 -3.37 -6.71
N ALA A 292 -0.22 -4.50 -6.43
CA ALA A 292 0.31 -5.83 -6.75
C ALA A 292 0.48 -6.04 -8.27
N SER A 293 -0.45 -5.50 -9.08
CA SER A 293 -0.34 -5.56 -10.54
C SER A 293 0.81 -4.71 -11.08
N ASP A 294 1.03 -3.51 -10.52
CA ASP A 294 2.13 -2.62 -10.88
C ASP A 294 3.49 -3.21 -10.47
N ALA A 295 3.56 -3.84 -9.30
CA ALA A 295 4.75 -4.56 -8.84
C ALA A 295 5.10 -5.74 -9.77
N LYS A 296 4.10 -6.52 -10.20
CA LYS A 296 4.29 -7.60 -11.20
C LYS A 296 4.79 -7.05 -12.54
N ALA A 297 4.24 -5.92 -13.00
CA ALA A 297 4.69 -5.28 -14.24
C ALA A 297 6.15 -4.78 -14.15
N LEU A 298 6.55 -4.25 -12.99
CA LEU A 298 7.94 -3.87 -12.72
C LEU A 298 8.90 -5.07 -12.68
N LEU A 299 8.50 -6.17 -12.05
CA LEU A 299 9.29 -7.40 -12.04
C LEU A 299 9.47 -7.96 -13.45
N LYS A 300 8.41 -8.01 -14.26
CA LYS A 300 8.50 -8.46 -15.66
C LYS A 300 9.48 -7.61 -16.47
N LYS A 301 9.46 -6.28 -16.31
CA LYS A 301 10.43 -5.38 -16.96
C LYS A 301 11.87 -5.67 -16.52
N ARG A 302 12.09 -5.98 -15.23
CA ARG A 302 13.41 -6.37 -14.72
C ARG A 302 13.88 -7.69 -15.30
N ASP A 303 12.99 -8.67 -15.46
CA ASP A 303 13.32 -9.95 -16.08
C ASP A 303 13.69 -9.80 -17.56
N ASP A 304 12.97 -8.94 -18.29
CA ASP A 304 13.29 -8.60 -19.69
C ASP A 304 14.66 -7.91 -19.80
N ASP A 305 14.96 -6.96 -18.90
CA ASP A 305 16.27 -6.30 -18.82
C ASP A 305 17.40 -7.30 -18.49
N LEU A 306 17.17 -8.24 -17.56
CA LEU A 306 18.13 -9.28 -17.20
C LEU A 306 18.40 -10.24 -18.37
N ASN A 307 17.35 -10.64 -19.11
CA ASN A 307 17.50 -11.46 -20.29
C ASN A 307 18.29 -10.75 -21.39
N ARG A 308 18.05 -9.44 -21.59
CA ARG A 308 18.85 -8.62 -22.51
C ARG A 308 20.32 -8.55 -22.09
N LEU A 309 20.62 -8.33 -20.81
CA LEU A 309 21.99 -8.30 -20.30
C LEU A 309 22.70 -9.65 -20.46
N ARG A 310 21.99 -10.77 -20.24
CA ARG A 310 22.52 -12.12 -20.50
C ARG A 310 22.86 -12.32 -21.98
N GLN A 311 21.96 -11.96 -22.89
CA GLN A 311 22.22 -12.04 -24.33
C GLN A 311 23.42 -11.18 -24.75
N GLN A 312 23.56 -9.97 -24.20
CA GLN A 312 24.70 -9.11 -24.47
C GLN A 312 26.02 -9.68 -23.93
N ARG A 313 26.01 -10.26 -22.73
CA ARG A 313 27.16 -10.95 -22.16
C ARG A 313 27.58 -12.12 -23.04
N ASP A 314 26.62 -12.98 -23.41
CA ASP A 314 26.91 -14.18 -24.21
C ASP A 314 27.44 -13.80 -25.60
N GLN A 315 26.95 -12.70 -26.19
CA GLN A 315 27.49 -12.13 -27.43
C GLN A 315 28.91 -11.58 -27.26
N LEU A 316 29.22 -10.92 -26.15
CA LEU A 316 30.57 -10.43 -25.88
C LEU A 316 31.55 -11.59 -25.63
N ASP A 317 31.11 -12.62 -24.92
CA ASP A 317 31.90 -13.82 -24.68
C ASP A 317 32.19 -14.58 -25.98
N SER A 318 31.24 -14.65 -26.92
CA SER A 318 31.49 -15.24 -28.23
C SER A 318 32.51 -14.43 -29.04
N GLN A 319 32.37 -13.09 -29.08
CA GLN A 319 33.34 -12.20 -29.73
C GLN A 319 34.74 -12.31 -29.14
N LEU A 320 34.85 -12.45 -27.82
CA LEU A 320 36.12 -12.60 -27.13
C LEU A 320 36.79 -13.94 -27.49
N ARG A 321 36.02 -15.03 -27.59
CA ARG A 321 36.53 -16.34 -28.04
C ARG A 321 37.00 -16.28 -29.49
N GLU A 322 36.26 -15.63 -30.39
CA GLU A 322 36.65 -15.43 -31.79
C GLU A 322 37.96 -14.62 -31.88
N LEU A 323 38.06 -13.50 -31.16
CA LEU A 323 39.29 -12.70 -31.13
C LEU A 323 40.48 -13.48 -30.59
N LYS A 324 40.31 -14.23 -29.49
CA LYS A 324 41.38 -15.10 -28.96
C LYS A 324 41.86 -16.11 -29.98
N ALA A 325 40.95 -16.81 -30.66
CA ALA A 325 41.29 -17.78 -31.70
C ALA A 325 42.07 -17.12 -32.86
N THR A 326 41.65 -15.92 -33.30
CA THR A 326 42.39 -15.18 -34.35
C THR A 326 43.79 -14.76 -33.88
N HIS A 327 43.94 -14.28 -32.65
CA HIS A 327 45.22 -13.89 -32.07
C HIS A 327 46.16 -15.09 -31.90
N GLU A 328 45.65 -16.25 -31.50
CA GLU A 328 46.43 -17.48 -31.41
C GLU A 328 46.95 -17.93 -32.79
N GLY A 329 46.12 -17.83 -33.84
CA GLY A 329 46.54 -18.04 -35.22
C GLY A 329 47.65 -17.08 -35.66
N LYS A 330 47.56 -15.79 -35.29
CA LYS A 330 48.63 -14.81 -35.59
C LYS A 330 49.91 -15.10 -34.82
N TRP A 331 49.79 -15.45 -33.54
CA TRP A 331 50.95 -15.76 -32.69
C TRP A 331 51.72 -16.98 -33.18
N THR A 332 51.02 -18.04 -33.58
CA THR A 332 51.64 -19.21 -34.19
C THR A 332 52.33 -18.88 -35.52
N SER A 333 51.76 -18.00 -36.34
CA SER A 333 52.41 -17.49 -37.56
C SER A 333 53.69 -16.70 -37.26
N ILE A 334 53.64 -15.78 -36.29
CA ILE A 334 54.80 -15.00 -35.85
C ILE A 334 55.91 -15.93 -35.33
N ASN A 335 55.58 -16.97 -34.56
CA ASN A 335 56.57 -17.92 -34.07
C ASN A 335 57.21 -18.72 -35.21
N LYS A 336 56.45 -19.10 -36.24
CA LYS A 336 57.00 -19.72 -37.46
C LYS A 336 57.96 -18.77 -38.19
N PHE A 337 57.62 -17.48 -38.31
CA PHE A 337 58.51 -16.47 -38.89
C PHE A 337 59.80 -16.27 -38.10
N LYS A 338 59.71 -16.23 -36.77
CA LYS A 338 60.90 -16.15 -35.89
C LYS A 338 61.82 -17.34 -36.08
N SER A 339 61.27 -18.55 -36.04
CA SER A 339 62.05 -19.79 -36.27
C SER A 339 62.70 -19.80 -37.67
N LEU A 340 61.99 -19.32 -38.70
CA LEU A 340 62.57 -19.19 -40.04
C LEU A 340 63.69 -18.14 -40.11
N ALA A 341 63.52 -17.00 -39.43
CA ALA A 341 64.53 -15.95 -39.36
C ALA A 341 65.79 -16.43 -38.62
N GLU A 342 65.62 -17.15 -37.51
CA GLU A 342 66.71 -17.79 -36.75
C GLU A 342 67.45 -18.81 -37.62
N SER A 343 66.74 -19.72 -38.29
CA SER A 343 67.33 -20.70 -39.22
C SER A 343 68.09 -20.03 -40.38
N ARG A 344 67.57 -18.92 -40.92
CA ARG A 344 68.27 -18.13 -41.94
C ARG A 344 69.53 -17.48 -41.37
N GLY A 345 69.46 -16.92 -40.15
CA GLY A 345 70.61 -16.36 -39.45
C GLY A 345 71.72 -17.40 -39.23
N GLU A 346 71.36 -18.60 -38.78
CA GLU A 346 72.30 -19.73 -38.62
C GLU A 346 72.96 -20.11 -39.95
N ARG A 347 72.17 -20.22 -41.04
CA ARG A 347 72.71 -20.52 -42.37
C ARG A 347 73.67 -19.45 -42.86
N ILE A 348 73.35 -18.18 -42.67
CA ILE A 348 74.23 -17.06 -43.02
C ILE A 348 75.52 -17.13 -42.21
N ALA A 349 75.45 -17.44 -40.92
CA ALA A 349 76.63 -17.62 -40.07
C ALA A 349 77.53 -18.76 -40.57
N ILE A 350 76.95 -19.91 -40.93
CA ILE A 350 77.69 -21.04 -41.51
C ILE A 350 78.34 -20.64 -42.84
N LEU A 351 77.61 -20.02 -43.76
CA LEU A 351 78.15 -19.57 -45.04
C LEU A 351 79.27 -18.52 -44.87
N SER A 352 79.13 -17.63 -43.89
CA SER A 352 80.16 -16.64 -43.56
C SER A 352 81.43 -17.33 -43.06
N SER A 353 81.31 -18.32 -42.18
CA SER A 353 82.45 -19.12 -41.71
C SER A 353 83.12 -19.93 -42.85
N GLU A 354 82.35 -20.40 -43.83
CA GLU A 354 82.88 -21.10 -44.99
C GLU A 354 83.63 -20.14 -45.93
N ILE A 355 83.08 -18.96 -46.20
CA ILE A 355 83.76 -17.91 -46.98
C ILE A 355 85.09 -17.54 -46.31
N GLN A 356 85.09 -17.38 -44.99
CA GLN A 356 86.29 -17.10 -44.21
C GLN A 356 87.33 -18.22 -44.35
N ARG A 357 86.92 -19.48 -44.24
CA ARG A 357 87.79 -20.65 -44.45
C ARG A 357 88.37 -20.71 -45.86
N LEU A 358 87.57 -20.41 -46.89
CA LEU A 358 88.02 -20.40 -48.28
C LEU A 358 89.00 -19.25 -48.54
N ARG A 359 88.73 -18.05 -48.02
CA ARG A 359 89.66 -16.91 -48.08
C ARG A 359 90.98 -17.24 -47.39
N GLY A 360 90.95 -17.87 -46.21
CA GLY A 360 92.14 -18.35 -45.53
C GLY A 360 92.93 -19.37 -46.36
N ARG A 361 92.26 -20.31 -47.01
CA ARG A 361 92.92 -21.28 -47.91
C ARG A 361 93.60 -20.60 -49.09
N LEU A 362 92.97 -19.58 -49.69
CA LEU A 362 93.56 -18.81 -50.79
C LEU A 362 94.77 -17.99 -50.33
N ALA A 363 94.69 -17.32 -49.17
CA ALA A 363 95.82 -16.59 -48.59
C ALA A 363 97.01 -17.52 -48.30
N ALA A 364 96.75 -18.70 -47.72
CA ALA A 364 97.77 -19.72 -47.48
C ALA A 364 98.39 -20.25 -48.78
N ALA A 365 97.60 -20.43 -49.85
CA ALA A 365 98.11 -20.88 -51.14
C ALA A 365 98.99 -19.83 -51.85
N ASN A 366 98.70 -18.53 -51.63
CA ASN A 366 99.48 -17.43 -52.17
C ASN A 366 100.75 -17.11 -51.34
N GLY A 367 100.89 -17.69 -50.15
CA GLY A 367 102.00 -17.40 -49.23
C GLY A 367 101.85 -16.07 -48.47
N ASP A 368 100.64 -15.49 -48.45
CA ASP A 368 100.36 -14.23 -47.75
C ASP A 368 100.08 -14.50 -46.26
N GLU A 369 101.16 -14.67 -45.47
CA GLU A 369 101.09 -15.01 -44.04
C GLU A 369 100.35 -13.93 -43.21
N ASP A 370 100.53 -12.66 -43.57
CA ASP A 370 99.84 -11.53 -42.95
C ASP A 370 98.31 -11.58 -43.17
N LEU A 371 97.87 -11.84 -44.40
CA LEU A 371 96.45 -11.95 -44.73
C LEU A 371 95.82 -13.18 -44.05
N LEU A 372 96.56 -14.28 -43.96
CA LEU A 372 96.12 -15.48 -43.26
C LEU A 372 95.94 -15.21 -41.75
N SER A 373 96.89 -14.52 -41.12
CA SER A 373 96.81 -14.15 -39.69
C SER A 373 95.63 -13.23 -39.39
N PHE A 374 95.34 -12.27 -40.28
CA PHE A 374 94.18 -11.38 -40.19
C PHE A 374 92.87 -12.16 -40.29
N LEU A 375 92.75 -13.04 -41.31
CA LEU A 375 91.54 -13.84 -41.54
C LEU A 375 91.28 -14.87 -40.44
N CYS A 376 92.29 -15.36 -39.72
CA CYS A 376 92.12 -16.29 -38.61
C CYS A 376 91.77 -15.59 -37.28
N ASN A 377 92.18 -14.33 -37.10
CA ASN A 377 91.98 -13.60 -35.85
C ASN A 377 90.61 -12.90 -35.78
N ASP A 378 90.03 -12.51 -36.92
CA ASP A 378 88.77 -11.76 -36.93
C ASP A 378 87.54 -12.69 -36.92
N LYS A 379 86.80 -12.70 -35.81
CA LYS A 379 85.56 -13.51 -35.66
C LYS A 379 84.35 -12.87 -36.34
N GLU A 380 84.46 -11.62 -36.78
CA GLU A 380 83.43 -10.93 -37.55
C GLU A 380 84.05 -10.36 -38.83
N ILE A 381 83.52 -10.75 -39.98
CA ILE A 381 83.89 -10.26 -41.32
C ILE A 381 83.38 -8.82 -41.51
N LYS A 382 83.78 -7.88 -40.64
CA LYS A 382 83.32 -6.49 -40.69
C LYS A 382 84.44 -5.49 -40.98
N LEU A 383 85.70 -5.86 -40.76
CA LEU A 383 86.84 -4.99 -41.06
C LEU A 383 87.40 -5.29 -42.45
N ASP A 384 87.51 -4.25 -43.28
CA ASP A 384 88.16 -4.33 -44.58
C ASP A 384 89.67 -4.48 -44.36
N TYR A 385 90.28 -5.54 -44.91
CA TYR A 385 91.72 -5.81 -44.79
C TYR A 385 92.56 -4.61 -45.22
N VAL A 386 92.05 -3.82 -46.18
CA VAL A 386 92.69 -2.59 -46.64
C VAL A 386 92.73 -1.51 -45.56
N GLU A 387 91.72 -1.41 -44.71
CA GLU A 387 91.71 -0.48 -43.58
C GLU A 387 92.69 -0.89 -42.49
N ASP A 388 92.80 -2.20 -42.19
CA ASP A 388 93.81 -2.71 -41.26
C ASP A 388 95.23 -2.49 -41.80
N MET A 389 95.45 -2.77 -43.09
CA MET A 389 96.71 -2.47 -43.76
C MET A 389 97.02 -0.97 -43.79
N LYS A 390 96.03 -0.09 -44.04
CA LYS A 390 96.21 1.36 -43.94
C LYS A 390 96.56 1.80 -42.53
N LYS A 391 96.00 1.15 -41.51
CA LYS A 391 96.31 1.42 -40.10
C LYS A 391 97.72 0.94 -39.72
N ARG A 392 98.11 -0.25 -40.16
CA ARG A 392 99.49 -0.76 -40.00
C ARG A 392 100.49 0.09 -40.77
N LEU A 393 100.14 0.54 -41.97
CA LEU A 393 100.95 1.45 -42.78
C LEU A 393 101.03 2.84 -42.14
N SER A 394 99.95 3.37 -41.56
CA SER A 394 100.00 4.65 -40.85
C SER A 394 100.85 4.57 -39.59
N GLN A 395 100.79 3.45 -38.86
CA GLN A 395 101.69 3.18 -37.73
C GLN A 395 103.15 3.10 -38.17
N SER A 396 103.45 2.30 -39.20
CA SER A 396 104.81 2.15 -39.72
C SER A 396 105.33 3.44 -40.38
N THR A 397 104.49 4.23 -41.04
CA THR A 397 104.90 5.54 -41.58
C THR A 397 105.13 6.55 -40.48
N ASN A 398 104.42 6.48 -39.36
CA ASN A 398 104.72 7.28 -38.17
C ASN A 398 106.07 6.87 -37.55
N GLU A 399 106.38 5.56 -37.52
CA GLU A 399 107.69 5.04 -37.10
C GLU A 399 108.81 5.40 -38.09
N LEU A 400 108.55 5.37 -39.39
CA LEU A 400 109.50 5.83 -40.41
C LEU A 400 109.67 7.34 -40.37
N ASN A 401 108.63 8.12 -40.06
CA ASN A 401 108.75 9.56 -39.87
C ASN A 401 109.53 9.90 -38.60
N SER A 402 109.42 9.09 -37.54
CA SER A 402 110.28 9.23 -36.36
C SER A 402 111.73 8.83 -36.67
N LEU A 403 111.97 7.75 -37.43
CA LEU A 403 113.30 7.35 -37.89
C LEU A 403 113.89 8.30 -38.94
N ARG A 404 113.07 8.90 -39.79
CA ARG A 404 113.49 9.89 -40.79
C ARG A 404 113.80 11.22 -40.12
N SER A 405 113.09 11.57 -39.04
CA SER A 405 113.52 12.63 -38.13
C SER A 405 114.88 12.34 -37.49
N THR A 406 115.28 11.07 -37.32
CA THR A 406 116.63 10.70 -36.82
C THR A 406 117.70 10.60 -37.93
N LEU A 407 117.32 10.38 -39.19
CA LEU A 407 118.23 10.34 -40.35
C LEU A 407 118.42 11.69 -41.04
N GLN A 408 117.50 12.65 -40.85
CA GLN A 408 117.60 13.99 -41.44
C GLN A 408 118.66 14.89 -40.74
N ASP A 409 119.26 14.42 -39.65
CA ASP A 409 120.44 15.02 -38.99
C ASP A 409 121.78 14.43 -39.48
N ALA A 410 121.78 13.44 -40.37
CA ALA A 410 122.98 12.79 -40.90
C ALA A 410 122.84 12.49 -42.39
N ASP A 411 123.03 13.49 -43.25
CA ASP A 411 124.11 13.45 -44.26
C ASP A 411 124.01 14.62 -45.25
N LYS A 412 125.08 15.41 -45.27
CA LYS A 412 125.41 16.40 -46.30
C LYS A 412 126.67 15.89 -47.02
N GLY A 413 126.54 15.74 -48.33
CA GLY A 413 127.66 15.70 -49.27
C GLY A 413 128.05 14.29 -49.70
N LEU A 414 127.96 14.01 -51.00
CA LEU A 414 129.07 14.27 -51.91
C LEU A 414 128.63 13.91 -53.35
N ILE A 415 128.85 14.85 -54.25
CA ILE A 415 128.72 14.75 -55.70
C ILE A 415 129.96 14.02 -56.22
N ASP A 416 129.88 13.11 -57.20
CA ASP A 416 130.67 13.29 -58.42
C ASP A 416 130.27 12.44 -59.64
N ALA A 417 130.46 13.08 -60.78
CA ALA A 417 130.13 12.72 -62.14
C ALA A 417 131.14 11.75 -62.76
N ALA A 418 130.68 10.56 -63.16
CA ALA A 418 131.47 9.64 -63.98
C ALA A 418 130.66 8.70 -64.91
N SER A 419 129.31 8.70 -64.91
CA SER A 419 128.51 7.67 -65.62
C SER A 419 128.00 8.06 -67.02
N VAL A 420 128.25 9.28 -67.51
CA VAL A 420 127.72 9.77 -68.81
C VAL A 420 128.76 9.73 -69.95
N ARG A 421 129.97 9.20 -69.68
CA ARG A 421 131.01 9.00 -70.72
C ARG A 421 131.24 7.52 -71.09
N THR A 422 130.59 6.59 -70.41
CA THR A 422 130.63 5.14 -70.69
C THR A 422 129.50 4.67 -71.63
N GLU A 423 128.48 5.49 -71.87
CA GLU A 423 127.34 5.15 -72.73
C GLU A 423 127.57 5.48 -74.22
N LEU A 424 128.56 6.34 -74.55
CA LEU A 424 128.83 6.77 -75.92
C LEU A 424 129.80 5.84 -76.70
N ASP A 425 130.62 5.07 -75.98
CA ASP A 425 131.46 4.00 -76.55
C ASP A 425 130.72 2.66 -76.66
N PHE A 426 129.62 2.51 -75.92
CA PHE A 426 128.70 1.36 -76.06
C PHE A 426 127.88 1.45 -77.35
N VAL A 427 127.42 2.65 -77.73
CA VAL A 427 126.62 2.86 -78.96
C VAL A 427 127.47 2.74 -80.23
N LYS A 428 128.77 3.04 -80.18
CA LYS A 428 129.67 2.85 -81.33
C LYS A 428 130.01 1.38 -81.61
N ARG A 429 129.96 0.50 -80.59
CA ARG A 429 130.08 -0.97 -80.78
C ARG A 429 128.79 -1.62 -81.29
N GLN A 430 127.64 -1.00 -81.10
CA GLN A 430 126.37 -1.50 -81.68
C GLN A 430 126.23 -1.16 -83.18
N LEU A 431 127.00 -0.20 -83.70
CA LEU A 431 126.95 0.21 -85.11
C LEU A 431 127.71 -0.75 -86.05
N ASP A 432 128.71 -1.48 -85.54
CA ASP A 432 129.42 -2.51 -86.31
C ASP A 432 128.72 -3.89 -86.27
N ALA A 433 127.77 -4.10 -85.36
CA ALA A 433 126.96 -5.32 -85.26
C ALA A 433 125.81 -5.40 -86.30
N CYS A 434 125.56 -4.34 -87.08
CA CYS A 434 124.47 -4.29 -88.06
C CYS A 434 124.89 -4.56 -89.51
N LYS A 435 126.14 -4.98 -89.77
CA LYS A 435 126.65 -5.25 -91.14
C LYS A 435 126.78 -6.73 -91.52
N SER A 436 126.36 -7.65 -90.66
CA SER A 436 126.21 -9.07 -91.00
C SER A 436 124.91 -9.62 -90.42
N LEU A 437 123.79 -9.40 -91.11
CA LEU A 437 122.55 -10.13 -90.82
C LEU A 437 122.71 -11.55 -91.39
N ASP A 438 123.39 -12.38 -90.62
CA ASP A 438 123.40 -13.83 -90.80
C ASP A 438 121.97 -14.37 -90.61
N ALA A 439 121.59 -15.37 -91.40
CA ALA A 439 120.28 -16.03 -91.30
C ALA A 439 119.96 -16.56 -89.89
N SER A 440 120.98 -16.72 -89.02
CA SER A 440 120.84 -17.10 -87.62
C SER A 440 120.21 -16.00 -86.75
N ASP A 441 120.52 -14.73 -86.99
CA ASP A 441 120.00 -13.63 -86.17
C ASP A 441 118.57 -13.24 -86.58
N LEU A 442 118.22 -13.42 -87.86
CA LEU A 442 116.82 -13.35 -88.30
C LEU A 442 115.99 -14.48 -87.68
N ALA A 443 116.55 -15.69 -87.55
CA ALA A 443 115.89 -16.82 -86.91
C ALA A 443 115.70 -16.63 -85.40
N LYS A 444 116.69 -16.06 -84.70
CA LYS A 444 116.53 -15.67 -83.27
C LYS A 444 115.47 -14.59 -83.09
N ARG A 445 115.46 -13.58 -83.95
CA ARG A 445 114.46 -12.49 -83.88
C ARG A 445 113.05 -12.99 -84.23
N LEU A 446 112.95 -13.98 -85.12
CA LEU A 446 111.70 -14.67 -85.41
C LEU A 446 111.26 -15.53 -84.22
N GLN A 447 112.17 -16.25 -83.55
CA GLN A 447 111.87 -16.96 -82.31
C GLN A 447 111.44 -16.02 -81.16
N GLU A 448 112.10 -14.87 -81.01
CA GLU A 448 111.70 -13.84 -80.04
C GLU A 448 110.31 -13.30 -80.36
N LYS A 449 110.00 -13.04 -81.64
CA LYS A 449 108.67 -12.59 -82.06
C LYS A 449 107.61 -13.68 -81.94
N ASP A 450 107.96 -14.94 -82.18
CA ASP A 450 107.08 -16.08 -81.97
C ASP A 450 106.80 -16.30 -80.48
N GLU A 451 107.80 -16.09 -79.61
CA GLU A 451 107.62 -16.15 -78.16
C GLU A 451 106.82 -14.95 -77.64
N GLU A 452 107.06 -13.74 -78.15
CA GLU A 452 106.21 -12.58 -77.88
C GLU A 452 104.76 -12.82 -78.33
N LEU A 453 104.54 -13.37 -79.52
CA LEU A 453 103.20 -13.73 -80.02
C LEU A 453 102.57 -14.84 -79.17
N ARG A 454 103.36 -15.80 -78.68
CA ARG A 454 102.89 -16.85 -77.78
C ARG A 454 102.44 -16.25 -76.45
N ILE A 455 103.24 -15.35 -75.87
CA ILE A 455 102.91 -14.63 -74.64
C ILE A 455 101.64 -13.79 -74.84
N VAL A 456 101.53 -13.06 -75.95
CA VAL A 456 100.33 -12.25 -76.27
C VAL A 456 99.10 -13.14 -76.43
N LYS A 457 99.19 -14.28 -77.14
CA LYS A 457 98.07 -15.23 -77.28
C LYS A 457 97.66 -15.85 -75.93
N ILE A 458 98.62 -16.13 -75.05
CA ILE A 458 98.32 -16.62 -73.69
C ILE A 458 97.62 -15.53 -72.89
N LYS A 459 98.09 -14.28 -72.95
CA LYS A 459 97.44 -13.12 -72.30
C LYS A 459 96.04 -12.84 -72.86
N GLU A 460 95.83 -12.96 -74.16
CA GLU A 460 94.53 -12.78 -74.79
C GLU A 460 93.52 -13.86 -74.35
N ARG A 461 93.97 -15.12 -74.27
CA ARG A 461 93.14 -16.22 -73.72
C ARG A 461 92.82 -15.99 -72.25
N GLN A 462 93.80 -15.58 -71.44
CA GLN A 462 93.58 -15.24 -70.04
C GLN A 462 92.57 -14.10 -69.91
N ASN A 463 92.75 -12.98 -70.64
CA ASN A 463 91.82 -11.86 -70.63
C ASN A 463 90.40 -12.28 -71.07
N THR A 464 90.28 -13.17 -72.05
CA THR A 464 88.97 -13.69 -72.49
C THR A 464 88.32 -14.54 -71.40
N GLN A 465 89.09 -15.37 -70.70
CA GLN A 465 88.60 -16.16 -69.57
C GLN A 465 88.19 -15.27 -68.39
N GLU A 466 88.98 -14.26 -68.06
CA GLU A 466 88.66 -13.27 -67.03
C GLU A 466 87.40 -12.48 -67.40
N MET A 467 87.28 -12.03 -68.64
CA MET A 467 86.09 -11.32 -69.12
C MET A 467 84.83 -12.20 -69.05
N ASN A 468 84.93 -13.48 -69.41
CA ASN A 468 83.82 -14.42 -69.27
C ASN A 468 83.46 -14.67 -67.79
N ALA A 469 84.46 -14.77 -66.91
CA ALA A 469 84.21 -14.88 -65.47
C ALA A 469 83.49 -13.65 -64.92
N LEU A 470 83.90 -12.45 -65.34
CA LEU A 470 83.23 -11.19 -64.97
C LEU A 470 81.78 -11.13 -65.47
N PHE A 471 81.49 -11.59 -66.68
CA PHE A 471 80.11 -11.65 -67.17
C PHE A 471 79.24 -12.62 -66.37
N LEU A 472 79.78 -13.79 -66.01
CA LEU A 472 79.06 -14.74 -65.14
C LEU A 472 78.82 -14.17 -63.73
N GLU A 473 79.79 -13.43 -63.19
CA GLU A 473 79.63 -12.73 -61.92
C GLU A 473 78.57 -11.64 -62.02
N LEU A 474 78.54 -10.87 -63.11
CA LEU A 474 77.53 -9.86 -63.35
C LEU A 474 76.13 -10.46 -63.45
N ASP A 475 75.96 -11.57 -64.17
CA ASP A 475 74.69 -12.28 -64.28
C ASP A 475 74.23 -12.82 -62.91
N ARG A 476 75.15 -13.37 -62.14
CA ARG A 476 74.87 -13.86 -60.78
C ARG A 476 74.49 -12.71 -59.85
N LEU A 477 75.19 -11.58 -59.94
CA LEU A 477 74.88 -10.38 -59.15
C LEU A 477 73.51 -9.82 -59.52
N SER A 478 73.21 -9.73 -60.83
CA SER A 478 71.91 -9.30 -61.35
C SER A 478 70.77 -10.18 -60.83
N SER A 479 70.93 -11.50 -60.91
CA SER A 479 69.95 -12.45 -60.37
C SER A 479 69.76 -12.31 -58.85
N ALA A 480 70.85 -12.09 -58.10
CA ALA A 480 70.78 -11.85 -56.67
C ALA A 480 70.06 -10.53 -56.33
N TRP A 481 70.27 -9.47 -57.13
CA TRP A 481 69.58 -8.20 -57.01
C TRP A 481 68.08 -8.33 -57.29
N GLU A 482 67.68 -9.01 -58.36
CA GLU A 482 66.26 -9.25 -58.65
C GLU A 482 65.57 -10.08 -57.55
N ALA A 483 66.28 -11.08 -57.01
CA ALA A 483 65.75 -11.90 -55.91
C ALA A 483 65.57 -11.06 -54.63
N LEU A 484 66.52 -10.17 -54.34
CA LEU A 484 66.43 -9.24 -53.23
C LEU A 484 65.28 -8.24 -53.41
N ASP A 485 65.13 -7.68 -54.62
CA ASP A 485 64.04 -6.74 -54.92
C ASP A 485 62.66 -7.40 -54.77
N LYS A 486 62.48 -8.61 -55.31
CA LYS A 486 61.25 -9.40 -55.09
C LYS A 486 60.99 -9.66 -53.60
N GLN A 487 62.02 -9.96 -52.83
CA GLN A 487 61.89 -10.14 -51.39
C GLN A 487 61.49 -8.83 -50.69
N LEU A 488 62.11 -7.70 -51.05
CA LEU A 488 61.77 -6.38 -50.52
C LEU A 488 60.32 -6.02 -50.86
N GLN A 489 59.86 -6.24 -52.09
CA GLN A 489 58.47 -6.01 -52.48
C GLN A 489 57.49 -6.84 -51.65
N VAL A 490 57.77 -8.13 -51.44
CA VAL A 490 56.95 -9.00 -50.58
C VAL A 490 56.91 -8.48 -49.14
N GLN A 491 58.05 -7.99 -48.62
CA GLN A 491 58.11 -7.43 -47.28
C GLN A 491 57.31 -6.13 -47.16
N VAL A 492 57.42 -5.22 -48.13
CA VAL A 492 56.66 -3.97 -48.15
C VAL A 492 55.15 -4.25 -48.15
N ILE A 493 54.67 -5.15 -49.01
CA ILE A 493 53.25 -5.57 -49.04
C ILE A 493 52.84 -6.20 -47.71
N SER A 494 53.71 -6.98 -47.07
CA SER A 494 53.40 -7.59 -45.78
C SER A 494 53.31 -6.54 -44.66
N LEU A 495 54.20 -5.54 -44.66
CA LEU A 495 54.19 -4.43 -43.70
C LEU A 495 52.94 -3.58 -43.87
N GLU A 496 52.55 -3.27 -45.10
CA GLU A 496 51.30 -2.56 -45.41
C GLU A 496 50.08 -3.30 -44.83
N LYS A 497 50.01 -4.63 -45.01
CA LYS A 497 48.94 -5.45 -44.39
C LYS A 497 48.96 -5.39 -42.87
N TRP A 498 50.14 -5.43 -42.24
CA TRP A 498 50.26 -5.30 -40.78
C TRP A 498 49.86 -3.92 -40.29
N GLU A 499 50.14 -2.86 -41.04
CA GLU A 499 49.69 -1.50 -40.74
C GLU A 499 48.18 -1.36 -40.80
N GLU A 500 47.53 -1.90 -41.84
CA GLU A 500 46.06 -1.96 -41.93
C GLU A 500 45.44 -2.73 -40.76
N GLU A 501 46.01 -3.87 -40.39
CA GLU A 501 45.52 -4.66 -39.26
C GLU A 501 45.67 -3.91 -37.93
N ARG A 502 46.81 -3.21 -37.73
CA ARG A 502 47.04 -2.36 -36.57
C ARG A 502 45.99 -1.26 -36.49
N GLU A 503 45.66 -0.62 -37.61
CA GLU A 503 44.67 0.46 -37.66
C GLU A 503 43.25 -0.06 -37.40
N LYS A 504 42.89 -1.23 -37.93
CA LYS A 504 41.63 -1.93 -37.63
C LYS A 504 41.51 -2.26 -36.13
N LEU A 505 42.58 -2.76 -35.50
CA LEU A 505 42.62 -3.05 -34.07
C LEU A 505 42.53 -1.78 -33.21
N ALA A 506 43.20 -0.69 -33.62
CA ALA A 506 43.09 0.61 -32.94
C ALA A 506 41.66 1.16 -32.99
N ALA A 507 40.99 1.06 -34.13
CA ALA A 507 39.59 1.45 -34.28
C ALA A 507 38.65 0.58 -33.44
N ALA A 508 38.88 -0.74 -33.40
CA ALA A 508 38.10 -1.66 -32.56
C ALA A 508 38.26 -1.35 -31.07
N LYS A 509 39.49 -1.05 -30.62
CA LYS A 509 39.78 -0.62 -29.24
C LYS A 509 39.07 0.70 -28.90
N ALA A 510 39.12 1.69 -29.78
CA ALA A 510 38.42 2.95 -29.56
C ALA A 510 36.89 2.75 -29.43
N ARG A 511 36.31 1.83 -30.21
CA ARG A 511 34.89 1.47 -30.09
C ARG A 511 34.58 0.76 -28.77
N SER A 512 35.44 -0.17 -28.32
CA SER A 512 35.24 -0.84 -27.03
C SER A 512 35.37 0.12 -25.86
N ASP A 513 36.34 1.03 -25.90
CA ASP A 513 36.55 2.03 -24.85
C ASP A 513 35.35 3.00 -24.76
N ASN A 514 34.84 3.48 -25.90
CA ASN A 514 33.60 4.27 -25.92
C ASN A 514 32.40 3.51 -25.34
N LYS A 515 32.28 2.21 -25.63
CA LYS A 515 31.22 1.36 -25.05
C LYS A 515 31.41 1.21 -23.53
N TYR A 516 32.64 1.02 -23.07
CA TYR A 516 32.98 0.92 -21.65
C TYR A 516 32.61 2.20 -20.89
N TYR A 517 33.02 3.38 -21.39
CA TYR A 517 32.70 4.65 -20.72
C TYR A 517 31.19 4.94 -20.69
N LYS A 518 30.47 4.58 -21.76
CA LYS A 518 29.00 4.68 -21.76
C LYS A 518 28.37 3.77 -20.69
N MET A 519 28.78 2.49 -20.63
CA MET A 519 28.27 1.56 -19.63
C MET A 519 28.65 1.98 -18.20
N MET A 520 29.82 2.59 -18.01
CA MET A 520 30.24 3.12 -16.71
C MET A 520 29.36 4.30 -16.27
N GLY A 521 29.03 5.22 -17.19
CA GLY A 521 28.09 6.31 -16.91
C GLY A 521 26.68 5.81 -16.57
N ASP A 522 26.18 4.80 -17.30
CA ASP A 522 24.90 4.16 -17.00
C ASP A 522 24.92 3.46 -15.63
N PHE A 523 26.03 2.79 -15.28
CA PHE A 523 26.23 2.16 -13.98
C PHE A 523 26.21 3.19 -12.84
N GLU A 524 26.92 4.31 -12.98
CA GLU A 524 26.93 5.39 -11.99
C GLU A 524 25.54 6.03 -11.80
N ALA A 525 24.79 6.22 -12.89
CA ALA A 525 23.40 6.68 -12.83
C ALA A 525 22.51 5.69 -12.05
N LYS A 526 22.65 4.39 -12.33
CA LYS A 526 21.88 3.33 -11.64
C LYS A 526 22.28 3.17 -10.17
N ASP A 527 23.56 3.28 -9.83
CA ASP A 527 23.99 3.28 -8.42
C ASP A 527 23.49 4.52 -7.67
N GLY A 528 23.40 5.67 -8.35
CA GLY A 528 22.75 6.88 -7.85
C GLY A 528 21.26 6.66 -7.52
N GLU A 529 20.50 6.08 -8.46
CA GLU A 529 19.08 5.71 -8.26
C GLU A 529 18.93 4.73 -7.08
N ARG A 530 19.78 3.70 -7.00
CA ARG A 530 19.77 2.70 -5.92
C ARG A 530 20.02 3.34 -4.55
N LYS A 531 21.03 4.21 -4.44
CA LYS A 531 21.33 4.96 -3.20
C LYS A 531 20.17 5.87 -2.79
N GLN A 532 19.50 6.50 -3.75
CA GLN A 532 18.33 7.34 -3.47
C GLN A 532 17.13 6.50 -2.99
N ALA A 533 16.88 5.35 -3.62
CA ALA A 533 15.84 4.41 -3.20
C ALA A 533 16.07 3.88 -1.78
N LEU A 534 17.32 3.53 -1.43
CA LEU A 534 17.69 3.12 -0.07
C LEU A 534 17.40 4.21 0.97
N ARG A 535 17.74 5.48 0.69
CA ARG A 535 17.40 6.60 1.59
C ARG A 535 15.89 6.80 1.76
N ASN A 536 15.11 6.57 0.71
CA ASN A 536 13.65 6.64 0.79
C ASN A 536 13.09 5.50 1.63
N LEU A 537 13.62 4.28 1.45
CA LEU A 537 13.25 3.12 2.27
C LEU A 537 13.59 3.32 3.74
N GLU A 538 14.76 3.89 4.07
CA GLU A 538 15.12 4.26 5.44
C GLU A 538 14.16 5.29 6.06
N LYS A 539 13.68 6.28 5.27
CA LYS A 539 12.68 7.24 5.73
C LYS A 539 11.32 6.60 5.98
N GLN A 540 10.88 5.72 5.07
CA GLN A 540 9.62 4.97 5.22
C GLN A 540 9.68 4.03 6.42
N MET A 541 10.80 3.36 6.65
CA MET A 541 11.01 2.50 7.82
C MET A 541 10.87 3.29 9.13
N LYS A 542 11.46 4.49 9.22
CA LYS A 542 11.27 5.39 10.38
C LYS A 542 9.82 5.82 10.57
N LEU A 543 9.09 6.10 9.48
CA LEU A 543 7.67 6.42 9.56
C LEU A 543 6.85 5.23 10.10
N VAL A 544 7.13 4.02 9.61
CA VAL A 544 6.49 2.78 10.12
C VAL A 544 6.78 2.60 11.61
N GLU A 545 8.03 2.80 12.05
CA GLU A 545 8.37 2.74 13.49
C GLU A 545 7.60 3.78 14.32
N THR A 546 7.38 5.00 13.81
CA THR A 546 6.56 6.01 14.51
C THR A 546 5.09 5.63 14.55
N LEU A 547 4.54 5.08 13.48
CA LEU A 547 3.16 4.60 13.43
C LEU A 547 2.96 3.42 14.39
N GLN A 548 3.89 2.45 14.41
CA GLN A 548 3.86 1.33 15.36
C GLN A 548 3.92 1.80 16.82
N LYS A 549 4.70 2.84 17.14
CA LYS A 549 4.71 3.44 18.49
C LYS A 549 3.37 4.09 18.82
N SER A 550 2.75 4.80 17.87
CA SER A 550 1.44 5.42 18.07
C SER A 550 0.32 4.38 18.22
N GLU A 551 0.37 3.29 17.45
CA GLU A 551 -0.57 2.18 17.54
C GLU A 551 -0.49 1.50 18.91
N LYS A 552 0.72 1.20 19.41
CA LYS A 552 0.91 0.66 20.75
C LYS A 552 0.37 1.60 21.84
N ALA A 553 0.53 2.91 21.67
CA ALA A 553 -0.02 3.90 22.61
C ALA A 553 -1.55 3.93 22.59
N LEU A 554 -2.17 3.85 21.41
CA LEU A 554 -3.62 3.77 21.26
C LEU A 554 -4.18 2.45 21.81
N GLN A 555 -3.51 1.32 21.56
CA GLN A 555 -3.88 0.03 22.16
C GLN A 555 -3.88 0.08 23.68
N ALA A 556 -2.82 0.65 24.29
CA ALA A 556 -2.75 0.83 25.74
C ALA A 556 -3.88 1.74 26.30
N LEU A 557 -4.26 2.79 25.55
CA LEU A 557 -5.39 3.65 25.92
C LEU A 557 -6.72 2.88 25.85
N THR A 558 -6.95 2.10 24.80
CA THR A 558 -8.14 1.24 24.66
C THR A 558 -8.23 0.24 25.82
N GLU A 559 -7.14 -0.44 26.17
CA GLU A 559 -7.09 -1.35 27.31
C GLU A 559 -7.41 -0.65 28.65
N SER A 560 -6.98 0.61 28.81
CA SER A 560 -7.31 1.42 29.99
C SER A 560 -8.81 1.74 30.05
N LEU A 561 -9.39 2.20 28.93
CA LEU A 561 -10.81 2.52 28.83
C LEU A 561 -11.70 1.28 29.02
N GLU A 562 -11.28 0.11 28.53
CA GLU A 562 -11.99 -1.15 28.76
C GLU A 562 -12.01 -1.53 30.26
N LYS A 563 -10.91 -1.29 30.98
CA LYS A 563 -10.84 -1.51 32.44
C LYS A 563 -11.76 -0.54 33.18
N GLU A 564 -11.77 0.74 32.83
CA GLU A 564 -12.67 1.74 33.41
C GLU A 564 -14.14 1.37 33.17
N LEU A 565 -14.48 1.02 31.92
CA LEU A 565 -15.83 0.58 31.55
C LEU A 565 -16.26 -0.68 32.32
N ALA A 566 -15.34 -1.62 32.56
CA ALA A 566 -15.62 -2.79 33.39
C ALA A 566 -15.87 -2.43 34.87
N VAL A 567 -15.18 -1.42 35.40
CA VAL A 567 -15.42 -0.89 36.76
C VAL A 567 -16.78 -0.19 36.82
N ASP A 568 -17.10 0.67 35.85
CA ASP A 568 -18.37 1.39 35.80
C ASP A 568 -19.56 0.44 35.68
N LYS A 569 -19.45 -0.62 34.87
CA LYS A 569 -20.45 -1.69 34.81
C LYS A 569 -20.69 -2.32 36.18
N LYS A 570 -19.64 -2.63 36.94
CA LYS A 570 -19.77 -3.17 38.31
C LYS A 570 -20.47 -2.18 39.23
N VAL A 571 -20.08 -0.90 39.20
CA VAL A 571 -20.72 0.16 39.99
C VAL A 571 -22.20 0.28 39.64
N LEU A 572 -22.56 0.31 38.35
CA LEU A 572 -23.95 0.36 37.90
C LEU A 572 -24.77 -0.84 38.38
N THR A 573 -24.22 -2.06 38.31
CA THR A 573 -24.91 -3.25 38.84
C THR A 573 -25.13 -3.18 40.34
N MET A 574 -24.16 -2.66 41.10
CA MET A 574 -24.29 -2.45 42.54
C MET A 574 -25.35 -1.39 42.87
N MET A 575 -25.37 -0.28 42.13
CA MET A 575 -26.37 0.78 42.31
C MET A 575 -27.79 0.30 41.96
N ARG A 576 -27.95 -0.50 40.90
CA ARG A 576 -29.23 -1.14 40.57
C ARG A 576 -29.70 -2.07 41.69
N PHE A 577 -28.83 -2.95 42.18
CA PHE A 577 -29.17 -3.82 43.31
C PHE A 577 -29.59 -3.03 44.56
N ARG A 578 -28.91 -1.90 44.84
CA ARG A 578 -29.29 -1.01 45.95
C ARG A 578 -30.64 -0.32 45.72
N ALA A 579 -30.92 0.11 44.49
CA ALA A 579 -32.20 0.70 44.13
C ALA A 579 -33.34 -0.32 44.30
N ASP A 580 -33.19 -1.53 43.77
CA ASP A 580 -34.17 -2.62 43.91
C ASP A 580 -34.42 -2.97 45.39
N LYS A 581 -33.37 -2.95 46.22
CA LYS A 581 -33.50 -3.16 47.66
C LYS A 581 -34.30 -2.05 48.34
N LEU A 582 -33.98 -0.78 48.04
CA LEU A 582 -34.69 0.36 48.60
C LEU A 582 -36.16 0.40 48.14
N GLU A 583 -36.44 0.00 46.91
CA GLU A 583 -37.80 -0.10 46.38
C GLU A 583 -38.61 -1.16 47.15
N LYS A 584 -38.02 -2.35 47.40
CA LYS A 584 -38.64 -3.38 48.25
C LYS A 584 -38.88 -2.90 49.68
N ASP A 585 -37.87 -2.30 50.31
CA ASP A 585 -37.98 -1.75 51.66
C ASP A 585 -39.08 -0.66 51.72
N GLN A 586 -39.24 0.14 50.65
CA GLN A 586 -40.29 1.15 50.54
C GLN A 586 -41.69 0.52 50.41
N ILE A 587 -41.84 -0.53 49.59
CA ILE A 587 -43.10 -1.28 49.45
C ILE A 587 -43.49 -1.89 50.80
N ASP A 588 -42.56 -2.56 51.48
CA ASP A 588 -42.79 -3.16 52.80
C ASP A 588 -43.19 -2.11 53.84
N ALA A 589 -42.53 -0.95 53.85
CA ALA A 589 -42.87 0.16 54.75
C ALA A 589 -44.27 0.74 54.46
N ARG A 590 -44.64 0.88 53.17
CA ARG A 590 -45.99 1.33 52.77
C ARG A 590 -47.07 0.35 53.21
N SER A 591 -46.87 -0.95 52.96
CA SER A 591 -47.80 -1.99 53.39
C SER A 591 -47.99 -2.00 54.91
N ARG A 592 -46.91 -1.88 55.70
CA ARG A 592 -47.01 -1.75 57.17
C ARG A 592 -47.76 -0.50 57.60
N PHE A 593 -47.55 0.62 56.92
CA PHE A 593 -48.26 1.87 57.19
C PHE A 593 -49.76 1.74 56.87
N GLU A 594 -50.12 1.12 55.76
CA GLU A 594 -51.52 0.84 55.38
C GLU A 594 -52.21 -0.07 56.39
N GLU A 595 -51.55 -1.15 56.83
CA GLU A 595 -52.06 -2.04 57.88
C GLU A 595 -52.30 -1.29 59.20
N GLU A 596 -51.36 -0.45 59.65
CA GLU A 596 -51.53 0.35 60.87
C GLU A 596 -52.58 1.46 60.71
N SER A 597 -52.68 2.06 59.53
CA SER A 597 -53.73 3.03 59.21
C SER A 597 -55.11 2.38 59.29
N GLN A 598 -55.25 1.17 58.74
CA GLN A 598 -56.48 0.38 58.81
C GLN A 598 -56.82 -0.01 60.25
N ARG A 599 -55.84 -0.52 61.02
CA ARG A 599 -56.03 -0.82 62.46
C ARG A 599 -56.49 0.42 63.24
N ASN A 600 -55.88 1.58 62.99
CA ASN A 600 -56.30 2.84 63.62
C ASN A 600 -57.71 3.26 63.21
N SER A 601 -58.08 3.10 61.94
CA SER A 601 -59.44 3.34 61.44
C SER A 601 -60.46 2.44 62.14
N ASP A 602 -60.17 1.13 62.23
CA ASP A 602 -61.04 0.15 62.89
C ASP A 602 -61.18 0.45 64.38
N LEU A 603 -60.10 0.82 65.08
CA LEU A 603 -60.13 1.25 66.47
C LEU A 603 -60.97 2.51 66.66
N ARG A 604 -60.83 3.51 65.78
CA ARG A 604 -61.67 4.72 65.81
C ARG A 604 -63.15 4.38 65.61
N ALA A 605 -63.47 3.51 64.65
CA ALA A 605 -64.84 3.06 64.42
C ALA A 605 -65.42 2.32 65.64
N GLN A 606 -64.63 1.47 66.30
CA GLN A 606 -65.02 0.80 67.54
C GLN A 606 -65.26 1.79 68.68
N MET A 607 -64.43 2.84 68.81
CA MET A 607 -64.62 3.90 69.81
C MET A 607 -65.91 4.67 69.56
N VAL A 608 -66.17 5.11 68.32
CA VAL A 608 -67.43 5.79 67.95
C VAL A 608 -68.64 4.90 68.23
N LYS A 609 -68.58 3.61 67.91
CA LYS A 609 -69.65 2.67 68.22
C LYS A 609 -69.89 2.55 69.72
N ARG A 610 -68.83 2.44 70.52
CA ARG A 610 -68.95 2.44 71.98
C ARG A 610 -69.54 3.74 72.52
N GLU A 611 -69.16 4.89 71.98
CA GLU A 611 -69.75 6.19 72.34
C GLU A 611 -71.25 6.22 72.01
N GLN A 612 -71.65 5.69 70.85
CA GLN A 612 -73.06 5.56 70.46
C GLN A 612 -73.83 4.61 71.40
N ASP A 613 -73.27 3.44 71.72
CA ASP A 613 -73.88 2.47 72.64
C ASP A 613 -74.05 3.09 74.05
N ILE A 614 -73.04 3.83 74.53
CA ILE A 614 -73.11 4.58 75.79
C ILE A 614 -74.20 5.66 75.71
N ALA A 615 -74.27 6.42 74.61
CA ALA A 615 -75.30 7.43 74.41
C ALA A 615 -76.71 6.83 74.38
N GLN A 616 -76.90 5.68 73.73
CA GLN A 616 -78.16 4.94 73.71
C GLN A 616 -78.53 4.40 75.09
N ALA A 617 -77.58 3.83 75.82
CA ALA A 617 -77.79 3.37 77.20
C ALA A 617 -78.15 4.53 78.13
N ASN A 618 -77.50 5.68 77.99
CA ASN A 618 -77.84 6.91 78.72
C ASN A 618 -79.25 7.38 78.38
N LEU A 619 -79.62 7.41 77.09
CA LEU A 619 -80.96 7.78 76.65
C LEU A 619 -82.03 6.82 77.20
N ALA A 620 -81.79 5.51 77.14
CA ALA A 620 -82.67 4.50 77.72
C ALA A 620 -82.82 4.67 79.24
N THR A 621 -81.72 5.00 79.93
CA THR A 621 -81.75 5.30 81.36
C THR A 621 -82.59 6.53 81.66
N VAL A 622 -82.48 7.60 80.85
CA VAL A 622 -83.32 8.80 80.97
C VAL A 622 -84.80 8.48 80.71
N ASN A 623 -85.10 7.71 79.66
CA ASN A 623 -86.48 7.29 79.35
C ASN A 623 -87.09 6.44 80.49
N LEU A 624 -86.33 5.48 81.02
CA LEU A 624 -86.75 4.68 82.18
C LEU A 624 -86.94 5.55 83.42
N GLN A 625 -86.07 6.55 83.65
CA GLN A 625 -86.28 7.51 84.72
C GLN A 625 -87.55 8.33 84.52
N ASP A 626 -87.86 8.76 83.30
CA ASP A 626 -89.08 9.49 82.96
C ASP A 626 -90.33 8.61 83.12
N GLU A 627 -90.27 7.35 82.72
CA GLU A 627 -91.33 6.35 82.95
C GLU A 627 -91.55 6.10 84.44
N ILE A 628 -90.48 5.95 85.22
CA ILE A 628 -90.56 5.86 86.68
C ILE A 628 -91.17 7.14 87.25
N ARG A 629 -90.83 8.34 86.76
CA ARG A 629 -91.47 9.59 87.20
C ARG A 629 -92.95 9.63 86.83
N ARG A 630 -93.34 9.19 85.64
CA ARG A 630 -94.75 9.08 85.22
C ARG A 630 -95.51 8.08 86.06
N ALA A 631 -94.98 6.87 86.24
CA ALA A 631 -95.55 5.84 87.10
C ALA A 631 -95.66 6.32 88.55
N ARG A 632 -94.66 7.03 89.09
CA ARG A 632 -94.74 7.66 90.41
C ARG A 632 -95.88 8.69 90.47
N LYS A 633 -96.01 9.53 89.45
CA LYS A 633 -97.10 10.52 89.37
C LYS A 633 -98.49 9.87 89.23
N ASP A 634 -98.59 8.76 88.52
CA ASP A 634 -99.85 8.01 88.39
C ASP A 634 -100.19 7.20 89.65
N VAL A 635 -99.19 6.66 90.34
CA VAL A 635 -99.34 6.09 91.69
C VAL A 635 -99.76 7.18 92.68
N GLU A 636 -99.17 8.38 92.61
CA GLU A 636 -99.56 9.51 93.45
C GLU A 636 -101.01 9.94 93.19
N LYS A 637 -101.42 10.05 91.91
CA LYS A 637 -102.82 10.28 91.52
C LYS A 637 -103.75 9.13 91.93
N ALA A 638 -103.31 7.87 91.87
CA ALA A 638 -104.09 6.73 92.33
C ALA A 638 -104.22 6.71 93.85
N ASN A 639 -103.18 7.16 94.56
CA ASN A 639 -103.18 7.34 96.00
C ASN A 639 -104.10 8.50 96.41
N GLU A 640 -104.08 9.62 95.68
CA GLU A 640 -105.04 10.72 95.80
C GLU A 640 -106.47 10.30 95.46
N ARG A 641 -106.69 9.46 94.43
CA ARG A 641 -108.00 8.86 94.12
C ARG A 641 -108.44 7.87 95.20
N SER A 642 -107.54 7.09 95.80
CA SER A 642 -107.85 6.23 96.95
C SER A 642 -108.18 7.05 98.20
N LYS A 643 -107.51 8.19 98.39
CA LYS A 643 -107.84 9.19 99.42
C LYS A 643 -109.16 9.92 99.15
N ALA A 644 -109.55 10.08 97.88
CA ALA A 644 -110.84 10.69 97.50
C ALA A 644 -112.03 9.71 97.51
N LEU A 645 -111.78 8.40 97.40
CA LEU A 645 -112.79 7.33 97.44
C LEU A 645 -112.90 6.62 98.80
N SER A 646 -112.13 7.06 99.81
CA SER A 646 -112.21 6.57 101.20
C SER A 646 -112.58 7.70 102.17
N ALA A 647 -113.87 8.03 102.19
CA ALA A 647 -114.61 8.47 103.38
C ALA A 647 -116.04 7.94 103.23
N PRO A 648 -116.83 7.64 104.30
CA PRO A 648 -116.57 7.63 105.76
C PRO A 648 -116.95 6.25 106.41
N VAL A 649 -116.71 5.92 107.70
CA VAL A 649 -117.38 6.38 108.94
C VAL A 649 -116.66 5.77 110.17
N ALA A 650 -116.18 6.63 111.10
CA ALA A 650 -116.05 6.56 112.58
C ALA A 650 -115.39 5.34 113.30
N PRO A 651 -114.92 5.43 114.59
CA PRO A 651 -115.11 6.51 115.59
C PRO A 651 -113.89 6.90 116.47
N SER A 652 -114.11 7.98 117.24
CA SER A 652 -113.56 8.24 118.59
C SER A 652 -112.10 8.68 118.76
N SER A 653 -111.93 9.73 119.58
CA SER A 653 -110.68 10.21 120.18
C SER A 653 -109.83 11.22 119.40
N GLU A 654 -110.38 12.40 119.12
CA GLU A 654 -109.57 13.65 119.14
C GLU A 654 -110.44 14.90 119.38
N ARG A 655 -111.48 14.70 120.21
CA ARG A 655 -112.13 15.74 121.01
C ARG A 655 -111.25 16.13 122.21
N GLU A 656 -109.99 15.70 122.23
CA GLU A 656 -109.04 15.84 123.33
C GLU A 656 -107.90 16.82 122.98
N ALA A 657 -107.53 16.98 121.70
CA ALA A 657 -106.48 17.95 121.31
C ALA A 657 -106.97 19.40 121.24
N LYS A 658 -108.26 19.65 120.94
CA LYS A 658 -108.85 21.00 120.99
C LYS A 658 -109.34 21.41 122.38
N LEU A 659 -109.54 20.45 123.29
CA LEU A 659 -109.72 20.75 124.73
C LEU A 659 -108.38 21.07 125.40
N GLN A 660 -107.25 20.61 124.86
CA GLN A 660 -105.92 21.00 125.34
C GLN A 660 -105.55 22.45 124.93
N GLU A 661 -105.96 22.90 123.75
CA GLU A 661 -105.73 24.28 123.29
C GLU A 661 -106.59 25.32 124.04
N ASP A 662 -107.83 24.96 124.43
CA ASP A 662 -108.69 25.83 125.24
C ASP A 662 -108.33 25.80 126.75
N VAL A 663 -107.70 24.72 127.24
CA VAL A 663 -107.14 24.63 128.60
C VAL A 663 -105.81 25.39 128.71
N ASP A 664 -104.97 25.37 127.68
CA ASP A 664 -103.71 26.13 127.66
C ASP A 664 -103.95 27.64 127.48
N LYS A 665 -105.10 28.04 126.92
CA LYS A 665 -105.54 29.46 126.86
C LYS A 665 -106.22 29.94 128.15
N CYS A 666 -106.83 29.05 128.93
CA CYS A 666 -107.39 29.40 130.25
C CYS A 666 -106.33 29.36 131.37
N MET A 667 -105.21 28.65 131.18
CA MET A 667 -104.11 28.59 132.15
C MET A 667 -103.03 29.66 131.91
N THR A 668 -103.10 30.42 130.81
CA THR A 668 -102.22 31.57 130.53
C THR A 668 -102.77 32.92 131.00
N ASP A 669 -104.07 33.02 131.29
CA ASP A 669 -104.71 34.27 131.75
C ASP A 669 -104.86 34.38 133.29
N SER A 670 -104.08 33.65 134.09
CA SER A 670 -104.20 33.73 135.57
C SER A 670 -102.93 33.71 136.41
N VAL A 671 -101.71 33.88 135.87
CA VAL A 671 -100.52 33.94 136.77
C VAL A 671 -99.45 35.00 136.50
N GLU A 672 -99.32 35.66 135.34
CA GLU A 672 -98.25 36.69 135.20
C GLU A 672 -98.70 37.86 134.30
N MET A 673 -99.11 39.08 134.72
CA MET A 673 -99.35 39.75 136.02
C MET A 673 -98.33 39.52 137.13
N LEU A 674 -97.03 39.51 136.78
CA LEU A 674 -95.92 40.03 137.58
C LEU A 674 -94.60 39.69 136.87
N TYR A 675 -94.20 40.52 135.91
CA TYR A 675 -92.86 41.10 135.75
C TYR A 675 -92.78 41.76 134.37
N MET A 676 -92.94 43.09 134.39
CA MET A 676 -92.71 44.14 133.37
C MET A 676 -92.72 43.77 131.88
#